data_AF-M1MTR4-F1
#
_entry.id   AF-M1MTR4-F1
#
_cell.length_a   1.000
_cell.length_b   1.000
_cell.length_c   1.000
_cell.angle_alpha   90.00
_cell.angle_beta   90.00
_cell.angle_gamma   90.00
#
_symmetry.space_group_name_H-M   'P 1'
#
loop_
_entity.id
_entity.type
_entity.pdbx_description
1 polymer ?
#
loop_
_entity_poly.entity_id
_entity_poly.type
_entity_poly.pdbx_seq_one_letter_code
_entity_poly.pdbx_strand_id
1 'polypeptide(L)'
;MYRKLKLLVILVMFMTTISSFMVKKNVEAQSVEENIAHLVLDTSTEGETIPKEFRKTSDLTSIKDNKNINLKGLDKLNISGSQQFSEFNLPTLIKSIGTSMPITDIDLRQESHGFINGLPVSWANSKNNANEGLTREQVLEDEASKLKSIKIGAPITFDNKPKETVIVAKVEDEKDIVKSNSVSYKRIPIRDGGIPSDEMVDYFIDFVKNQGDNSWLHFHCKAGVGRTTTFMIMYDMTKNCKEIGIEDIINRHMALAAFNEENIKSFQNKERMDFLKKFYDYCKENANSFNKKWSEWKTISTTDNGVMFQAFKVPRINSPYIRNKIIPNFLYVISLDSMSSSERTMVASLQGLVNNHCSFQIYTLTSSEPDYKIWLNDLKKNNNIQCKIISDPWQLVEIYKDYIDGYVLYSNKSPKDPSINNACTFASLNKAIVIEESIEAKVKKMGIGFKEDCRNTGESWAYDNLWNKGLNHLTVIELSPDKDAALRDYAIMSKSLIFYEDSINKTVLRDKVFSSMDKGFTCLGWGPDEFINVSVASKHGVSVVAADWAYNLTTLSSFPTSRSLKKYPLGTPKEEDVHYVTFIMSDGDNLQWNLGNNYSSTKWFGNTNRDKLSLGWSMTPALYYLAPTVFNIYYKSISNEKTYNNFIVPPSGNGYMYPSKFDIKKLSEYINTLNEYMKIVDEKYLEVIDDYAFYNTEIWNRFTEKSNIQGLFYLDYTRHDNFGGKIIWSNNKPIVSCRDLLWNSIEDEDELVNKINARVKSGETNIHTSEAYTFVYIHVWSKDLNNVETVINKLKENPKVRITTPEVFMELIRNNITPQIVN
;
A
#
# COMPACT_ATOMS: atom_id res chain seq x y z
N MET A 1 -58.71 4.49 8.23
CA MET A 1 -57.40 3.82 8.39
C MET A 1 -56.24 4.64 7.80
N TYR A 2 -56.34 5.12 6.56
CA TYR A 2 -55.29 5.90 5.86
C TYR A 2 -54.81 7.19 6.55
N ARG A 3 -55.69 7.92 7.26
CA ARG A 3 -55.35 9.19 7.92
C ARG A 3 -54.50 9.03 9.19
N LYS A 4 -54.69 7.93 9.93
CA LYS A 4 -53.91 7.60 11.14
C LYS A 4 -52.50 7.11 10.80
N LEU A 5 -52.34 6.41 9.67
CA LEU A 5 -51.05 5.92 9.20
C LEU A 5 -50.12 7.05 8.74
N LYS A 6 -50.65 8.08 8.06
CA LYS A 6 -49.87 9.28 7.69
C LYS A 6 -49.37 10.06 8.92
N LEU A 7 -50.19 10.17 9.97
CA LEU A 7 -49.78 10.85 11.20
C LEU A 7 -48.65 10.09 11.92
N LEU A 8 -48.71 8.75 11.94
CA LEU A 8 -47.69 7.91 12.56
C LEU A 8 -46.35 8.00 11.81
N VAL A 9 -46.36 8.01 10.48
CA VAL A 9 -45.15 8.14 9.65
C VAL A 9 -44.48 9.51 9.84
N ILE A 10 -45.27 10.58 9.94
CA ILE A 10 -44.75 11.92 10.22
C ILE A 10 -44.15 11.99 11.63
N LEU A 11 -44.79 11.38 12.63
CA LEU A 11 -44.28 11.35 14.00
C LEU A 11 -42.98 10.55 14.12
N VAL A 12 -42.85 9.44 13.40
CA VAL A 12 -41.62 8.62 13.36
C VAL A 12 -40.50 9.36 12.62
N MET A 13 -40.78 10.04 11.51
CA MET A 13 -39.78 10.90 10.83
C MET A 13 -39.35 12.09 11.69
N PHE A 14 -40.24 12.65 12.51
CA PHE A 14 -39.91 13.74 13.44
C PHE A 14 -39.07 13.23 14.63
N MET A 15 -39.37 12.03 15.13
CA MET A 15 -38.57 11.38 16.18
C MET A 15 -37.17 10.97 15.70
N THR A 16 -37.01 10.48 14.46
CA THR A 16 -35.69 10.12 13.90
C THR A 16 -34.84 11.35 13.56
N THR A 17 -35.46 12.46 13.17
CA THR A 17 -34.76 13.74 12.96
C THR A 17 -34.32 14.39 14.28
N ILE A 18 -35.13 14.31 15.34
CA ILE A 18 -34.73 14.79 16.68
C ILE A 18 -33.62 13.91 17.28
N SER A 19 -33.70 12.58 17.14
CA SER A 19 -32.66 11.68 17.67
C SER A 19 -31.35 11.77 16.88
N SER A 20 -31.39 11.98 15.56
CA SER A 20 -30.18 12.27 14.78
C SER A 20 -29.57 13.63 15.10
N PHE A 21 -30.39 14.65 15.42
CA PHE A 21 -29.89 15.95 15.92
C PHE A 21 -29.25 15.82 17.32
N MET A 22 -29.84 15.04 18.22
CA MET A 22 -29.28 14.79 19.57
C MET A 22 -27.97 14.01 19.51
N VAL A 23 -27.86 13.01 18.63
CA VAL A 23 -26.61 12.24 18.43
C VAL A 23 -25.53 13.13 17.80
N LYS A 24 -25.86 13.99 16.83
CA LYS A 24 -24.90 14.94 16.26
C LYS A 24 -24.40 15.95 17.29
N LYS A 25 -25.30 16.45 18.16
CA LYS A 25 -24.95 17.39 19.23
C LYS A 25 -24.11 16.75 20.33
N ASN A 26 -24.32 15.47 20.63
CA ASN A 26 -23.47 14.71 21.55
C ASN A 26 -22.10 14.37 20.95
N VAL A 27 -22.01 14.06 19.65
CA VAL A 27 -20.73 13.85 18.95
C VAL A 27 -19.95 15.17 18.76
N GLU A 28 -20.65 16.29 18.53
CA GLU A 28 -20.04 17.62 18.56
C GLU A 28 -19.62 18.01 19.99
N ALA A 29 -20.41 17.73 21.03
CA ALA A 29 -20.02 18.00 22.42
C ALA A 29 -18.83 17.14 22.88
N GLN A 30 -18.76 15.87 22.47
CA GLN A 30 -17.68 14.95 22.81
C GLN A 30 -16.39 15.21 22.00
N SER A 31 -16.51 15.68 20.75
CA SER A 31 -15.35 16.15 19.95
C SER A 31 -14.88 17.55 20.35
N VAL A 32 -15.74 18.37 20.96
CA VAL A 32 -15.35 19.62 21.62
C VAL A 32 -14.59 19.33 22.91
N GLU A 33 -15.02 18.38 23.76
CA GLU A 33 -14.30 17.99 24.99
C GLU A 33 -12.90 17.41 24.72
N GLU A 34 -12.71 16.58 23.67
CA GLU A 34 -11.39 16.01 23.35
C GLU A 34 -10.34 17.05 22.87
N ASN A 35 -10.79 18.22 22.40
CA ASN A 35 -9.94 19.30 21.89
C ASN A 35 -9.68 20.44 22.89
N ILE A 36 -10.22 20.37 24.11
CA ILE A 36 -9.93 21.37 25.15
C ILE A 36 -8.49 21.19 25.61
N ALA A 37 -7.68 22.24 25.45
CA ALA A 37 -6.31 22.25 25.95
C ALA A 37 -6.29 22.69 27.42
N HIS A 38 -5.71 21.87 28.27
CA HIS A 38 -5.60 22.12 29.70
C HIS A 38 -4.18 22.58 30.06
N LEU A 39 -4.06 23.49 31.04
CA LEU A 39 -2.77 23.93 31.53
C LEU A 39 -2.11 22.80 32.35
N VAL A 40 -0.94 22.37 31.92
CA VAL A 40 -0.15 21.29 32.54
C VAL A 40 1.24 21.78 32.92
N LEU A 41 1.80 21.18 33.98
CA LEU A 41 3.18 21.37 34.38
C LEU A 41 4.08 20.42 33.58
N ASP A 42 5.04 20.93 32.81
CA ASP A 42 5.89 20.11 31.95
C ASP A 42 6.98 19.39 32.75
N THR A 43 7.58 20.07 33.73
CA THR A 43 8.48 19.46 34.71
C THR A 43 8.44 20.23 36.03
N SER A 44 8.55 19.49 37.15
CA SER A 44 8.60 20.04 38.50
C SER A 44 10.05 20.24 38.99
N THR A 45 11.02 20.35 38.08
CA THR A 45 12.44 20.50 38.43
C THR A 45 12.73 21.91 38.92
N GLU A 46 12.67 22.10 40.25
CA GLU A 46 13.05 23.32 40.96
C GLU A 46 14.56 23.37 41.32
N GLY A 47 15.37 22.40 40.87
CA GLY A 47 16.80 22.28 41.25
C GLY A 47 17.78 22.37 40.08
N GLU A 48 19.07 22.52 40.38
CA GLU A 48 20.19 22.69 39.43
C GLU A 48 20.53 21.42 38.60
N THR A 49 19.62 20.46 38.45
CA THR A 49 19.87 19.24 37.68
C THR A 49 19.68 19.50 36.20
N ILE A 50 20.60 18.98 35.39
CA ILE A 50 20.53 19.07 33.93
C ILE A 50 19.20 18.51 33.39
N PRO A 51 18.58 19.13 32.37
CA PRO A 51 17.38 18.59 31.75
C PRO A 51 17.59 17.15 31.25
N LYS A 52 16.54 16.34 31.29
CA LYS A 52 16.63 14.93 30.83
C LYS A 52 16.97 14.85 29.35
N GLU A 53 17.50 13.69 28.96
CA GLU A 53 17.93 13.41 27.58
C GLU A 53 18.98 14.40 27.03
N PHE A 54 19.66 15.15 27.92
CA PHE A 54 20.73 16.06 27.52
C PHE A 54 21.88 15.29 26.87
N ARG A 55 22.26 15.74 25.68
CA ARG A 55 23.40 15.22 24.92
C ARG A 55 24.01 16.32 24.07
N LYS A 56 25.31 16.23 23.78
CA LYS A 56 26.03 17.20 22.96
C LYS A 56 27.04 16.53 22.05
N THR A 57 27.25 17.10 20.88
CA THR A 57 28.14 16.48 19.88
C THR A 57 29.62 16.69 20.17
N SER A 58 29.98 17.62 21.06
CA SER A 58 31.36 17.81 21.52
C SER A 58 31.79 16.78 22.58
N ASP A 59 30.86 15.99 23.14
CA ASP A 59 31.16 14.90 24.07
C ASP A 59 30.69 13.58 23.47
N LEU A 60 31.64 12.86 22.88
CA LEU A 60 31.41 11.57 22.23
C LEU A 60 31.87 10.40 23.10
N THR A 61 32.14 10.63 24.40
CA THR A 61 32.74 9.61 25.27
C THR A 61 31.91 8.32 25.36
N SER A 62 30.59 8.41 25.26
CA SER A 62 29.67 7.27 25.28
C SER A 62 29.70 6.41 23.99
N ILE A 63 30.18 6.95 22.87
CA ILE A 63 30.11 6.28 21.55
C ILE A 63 31.46 6.19 20.83
N LYS A 64 32.52 6.83 21.34
CA LYS A 64 33.85 6.90 20.70
C LYS A 64 34.51 5.54 20.43
N ASP A 65 34.23 4.55 21.28
CA ASP A 65 34.84 3.22 21.21
C ASP A 65 34.02 2.24 20.34
N ASN A 66 32.84 2.66 19.87
CA ASN A 66 31.98 1.83 19.02
C ASN A 66 32.42 1.88 17.55
N LYS A 67 33.14 0.84 17.11
CA LYS A 67 33.66 0.72 15.73
C LYS A 67 32.59 0.67 14.63
N ASN A 68 31.33 0.44 14.98
CA ASN A 68 30.21 0.38 14.04
C ASN A 68 29.55 1.76 13.82
N ILE A 69 30.04 2.83 14.46
CA ILE A 69 29.47 4.18 14.35
C ILE A 69 30.45 5.10 13.63
N ASN A 70 29.96 5.77 12.59
CA ASN A 70 30.74 6.76 11.86
C ASN A 70 30.70 8.14 12.53
N LEU A 71 31.75 8.47 13.28
CA LEU A 71 31.86 9.71 14.05
C LEU A 71 32.42 10.90 13.26
N LYS A 72 32.78 10.71 11.98
CA LYS A 72 33.43 11.75 11.19
C LYS A 72 32.53 12.99 11.09
N GLY A 73 33.07 14.14 11.53
CA GLY A 73 32.40 15.43 11.47
C GLY A 73 31.29 15.66 12.52
N LEU A 74 31.02 14.69 13.40
CA LEU A 74 30.00 14.82 14.44
C LEU A 74 30.43 15.83 15.52
N ASP A 75 31.70 15.76 15.95
CA ASP A 75 32.33 16.65 16.94
C ASP A 75 32.34 18.13 16.54
N LYS A 76 32.21 18.41 15.23
CA LYS A 76 32.26 19.76 14.66
C LYS A 76 30.90 20.43 14.50
N LEU A 77 29.80 19.76 14.87
CA LEU A 77 28.45 20.33 14.67
C LEU A 77 28.13 21.48 15.62
N ASN A 78 28.75 21.54 16.81
CA ASN A 78 28.44 22.51 17.87
C ASN A 78 26.96 22.52 18.25
N ILE A 79 26.36 21.33 18.43
CA ILE A 79 24.94 21.21 18.80
C ILE A 79 24.75 20.37 20.06
N SER A 80 23.65 20.62 20.74
CA SER A 80 23.14 19.83 21.86
C SER A 80 21.63 19.68 21.77
N GLY A 81 21.05 18.77 22.55
CA GLY A 81 19.62 18.77 22.75
C GLY A 81 19.18 18.08 24.03
N SER A 82 17.99 18.42 24.51
CA SER A 82 17.41 17.89 25.75
C SER A 82 15.89 17.99 25.78
N GLN A 83 15.30 17.55 26.89
CA GLN A 83 13.97 17.91 27.35
C GLN A 83 13.85 19.43 27.61
N GLN A 84 12.63 19.94 27.61
CA GLN A 84 12.24 21.23 28.21
C GLN A 84 12.95 21.49 29.54
N PHE A 85 13.57 22.67 29.66
CA PHE A 85 14.21 23.17 30.87
C PHE A 85 13.26 24.07 31.69
N SER A 86 13.59 24.27 32.97
CA SER A 86 13.01 25.29 33.84
C SER A 86 13.92 26.52 33.90
N GLU A 87 13.43 27.65 34.42
CA GLU A 87 14.27 28.83 34.69
C GLU A 87 15.42 28.45 35.64
N PHE A 88 15.16 27.53 36.58
CA PHE A 88 16.11 27.10 37.61
C PHE A 88 17.29 26.28 37.08
N ASN A 89 17.08 25.43 36.07
CA ASN A 89 18.15 24.57 35.54
C ASN A 89 18.75 25.05 34.22
N LEU A 90 18.24 26.13 33.64
CA LEU A 90 18.82 26.77 32.45
C LEU A 90 20.29 27.18 32.65
N PRO A 91 20.73 27.77 33.80
CA PRO A 91 22.16 28.04 34.03
C PRO A 91 23.01 26.77 34.02
N THR A 92 22.51 25.67 34.60
CA THR A 92 23.20 24.36 34.55
C THR A 92 23.29 23.84 33.13
N LEU A 93 22.22 23.95 32.34
CA LEU A 93 22.22 23.57 30.92
C LEU A 93 23.30 24.34 30.15
N ILE A 94 23.35 25.66 30.30
CA ILE A 94 24.36 26.54 29.65
C ILE A 94 25.78 26.14 30.07
N LYS A 95 26.00 25.92 31.36
CA LYS A 95 27.30 25.45 31.89
C LYS A 95 27.67 24.07 31.34
N SER A 96 26.69 23.18 31.17
CA SER A 96 26.90 21.81 30.69
C SER A 96 27.18 21.74 29.19
N ILE A 97 26.63 22.68 28.41
CA ILE A 97 27.06 22.90 27.03
C ILE A 97 28.56 23.21 27.02
N GLY A 98 29.00 24.16 27.86
CA GLY A 98 30.42 24.39 28.14
C GLY A 98 31.19 24.96 26.95
N THR A 99 30.60 25.91 26.23
CA THR A 99 31.19 26.57 25.06
C THR A 99 31.36 28.07 25.27
N SER A 100 32.33 28.67 24.59
CA SER A 100 32.48 30.14 24.48
C SER A 100 31.70 30.74 23.30
N MET A 101 31.09 29.90 22.47
CA MET A 101 30.28 30.33 21.33
C MET A 101 28.93 30.90 21.78
N PRO A 102 28.37 31.89 21.07
CA PRO A 102 26.98 32.31 21.26
C PRO A 102 26.02 31.13 21.13
N ILE A 103 25.20 30.90 22.16
CA ILE A 103 24.21 29.83 22.19
C ILE A 103 22.89 30.36 21.64
N THR A 104 22.25 29.60 20.76
CA THR A 104 20.88 29.80 20.32
C THR A 104 20.03 28.62 20.76
N ASP A 105 18.98 28.91 21.51
CA ASP A 105 17.91 27.99 21.86
C ASP A 105 16.94 27.83 20.69
N ILE A 106 16.77 26.59 20.25
CA ILE A 106 15.90 26.17 19.16
C ILE A 106 14.73 25.39 19.75
N ASP A 107 13.66 26.13 20.01
CA ASP A 107 12.41 25.61 20.54
C ASP A 107 11.56 25.01 19.41
N LEU A 108 11.34 23.70 19.47
CA LEU A 108 10.62 22.92 18.46
C LEU A 108 9.13 22.72 18.79
N ARG A 109 8.60 23.35 19.83
CA ARG A 109 7.28 23.03 20.38
C ARG A 109 6.17 23.79 19.65
N GLN A 110 5.20 23.10 19.06
CA GLN A 110 4.01 23.76 18.47
C GLN A 110 2.95 24.07 19.53
N GLU A 111 2.87 23.24 20.57
CA GLU A 111 2.02 23.51 21.72
C GLU A 111 2.40 24.83 22.40
N SER A 112 1.39 25.63 22.75
CA SER A 112 1.58 26.86 23.51
C SER A 112 2.15 26.55 24.88
N HIS A 113 3.20 27.25 25.25
CA HIS A 113 3.89 27.05 26.51
C HIS A 113 4.55 28.33 27.01
N GLY A 114 5.05 28.28 28.25
CA GLY A 114 5.77 29.36 28.87
C GLY A 114 6.09 28.99 30.31
N PHE A 115 6.22 29.98 31.17
CA PHE A 115 6.70 29.78 32.53
C PHE A 115 5.83 30.50 33.55
N ILE A 116 5.57 29.82 34.67
CA ILE A 116 4.92 30.39 35.86
C ILE A 116 5.89 30.27 37.02
N ASN A 117 6.36 31.39 37.56
CA ASN A 117 7.37 31.44 38.61
C ASN A 117 8.63 30.61 38.28
N GLY A 118 9.05 30.61 37.01
CA GLY A 118 10.19 29.82 36.54
C GLY A 118 9.92 28.33 36.28
N LEU A 119 8.71 27.85 36.57
CA LEU A 119 8.27 26.49 36.24
C LEU A 119 7.72 26.42 34.80
N PRO A 120 8.18 25.49 33.95
CA PRO A 120 7.70 25.37 32.58
C PRO A 120 6.32 24.73 32.53
N VAL A 121 5.41 25.37 31.81
CA VAL A 121 4.01 24.97 31.65
C VAL A 121 3.62 24.95 30.19
N SER A 122 2.66 24.10 29.82
CA SER A 122 2.09 24.08 28.47
C SER A 122 0.57 23.88 28.49
N TRP A 123 -0.09 24.24 27.39
CA TRP A 123 -1.49 23.91 27.17
C TRP A 123 -1.58 22.64 26.32
N ALA A 124 -1.88 21.52 26.97
CA ALA A 124 -1.93 20.20 26.35
C ALA A 124 -3.37 19.66 26.28
N ASN A 125 -3.76 19.16 25.11
CA ASN A 125 -4.90 18.24 24.97
C ASN A 125 -4.39 16.79 25.07
N SER A 126 -5.27 15.80 24.93
CA SER A 126 -4.94 14.37 25.05
C SER A 126 -3.81 13.87 24.14
N LYS A 127 -3.54 14.59 23.03
CA LYS A 127 -2.49 14.26 22.05
C LYS A 127 -1.34 15.28 22.00
N ASN A 128 -1.33 16.27 22.89
CA ASN A 128 -0.36 17.37 22.92
C ASN A 128 -0.21 18.10 21.55
N ASN A 129 -1.31 18.23 20.81
CA ASN A 129 -1.38 18.80 19.46
C ASN A 129 -2.47 19.88 19.33
N ALA A 130 -2.76 20.61 20.41
CA ALA A 130 -3.85 21.58 20.47
C ALA A 130 -3.78 22.70 19.41
N ASN A 131 -2.60 22.96 18.86
CA ASN A 131 -2.36 23.97 17.83
C ASN A 131 -2.13 23.35 16.43
N GLU A 132 -2.52 22.09 16.23
CA GLU A 132 -2.42 21.43 14.92
C GLU A 132 -3.22 22.20 13.86
N GLY A 133 -2.60 22.46 12.71
CA GLY A 133 -3.20 23.21 11.61
C GLY A 133 -3.00 24.73 11.68
N LEU A 134 -2.45 25.28 12.77
CA LEU A 134 -2.11 26.71 12.86
C LEU A 134 -0.78 27.03 12.17
N THR A 135 -0.69 28.24 11.61
CA THR A 135 0.58 28.81 11.12
C THR A 135 1.50 29.19 12.28
N ARG A 136 2.78 29.45 11.99
CA ARG A 136 3.74 29.87 13.02
C ARG A 136 3.28 31.14 13.76
N GLU A 137 2.78 32.13 13.04
CA GLU A 137 2.30 33.38 13.61
C GLU A 137 1.07 33.15 14.50
N GLN A 138 0.15 32.29 14.07
CA GLN A 138 -1.03 31.93 14.86
C GLN A 138 -0.66 31.17 16.15
N VAL A 139 0.34 30.29 16.10
CA VAL A 139 0.85 29.59 17.29
C VAL A 139 1.40 30.59 18.31
N LEU A 140 2.19 31.57 17.84
CA LEU A 140 2.77 32.60 18.71
C LEU A 140 1.70 33.53 19.29
N GLU A 141 0.67 33.88 18.53
CA GLU A 141 -0.46 34.70 18.99
C GLU A 141 -1.32 33.97 20.03
N ASP A 142 -1.58 32.68 19.83
CA ASP A 142 -2.30 31.84 20.78
C ASP A 142 -1.52 31.70 22.10
N GLU A 143 -0.21 31.44 22.02
CA GLU A 143 0.69 31.36 23.19
C GLU A 143 0.71 32.68 23.97
N ALA A 144 0.93 33.81 23.30
CA ALA A 144 0.93 35.12 23.92
C ALA A 144 -0.42 35.45 24.59
N SER A 145 -1.54 35.09 23.94
CA SER A 145 -2.88 35.29 24.48
C SER A 145 -3.13 34.43 25.72
N LYS A 146 -2.72 33.16 25.69
CA LYS A 146 -2.84 32.22 26.81
C LYS A 146 -1.99 32.65 28.00
N LEU A 147 -0.73 33.04 27.79
CA LEU A 147 0.14 33.54 28.85
C LEU A 147 -0.42 34.83 29.47
N LYS A 148 -0.89 35.77 28.64
CA LYS A 148 -1.51 37.02 29.12
C LYS A 148 -2.80 36.81 29.91
N SER A 149 -3.50 35.69 29.68
CA SER A 149 -4.73 35.36 30.41
C SER A 149 -4.47 34.94 31.87
N ILE A 150 -3.25 34.57 32.22
CA ILE A 150 -2.87 34.16 33.58
C ILE A 150 -2.79 35.39 34.49
N LYS A 151 -3.49 35.35 35.63
CA LYS A 151 -3.56 36.47 36.58
C LYS A 151 -2.44 36.40 37.61
N ILE A 152 -1.60 37.44 37.66
CA ILE A 152 -0.63 37.64 38.75
C ILE A 152 -1.37 37.80 40.09
N GLY A 153 -0.85 37.18 41.14
CA GLY A 153 -1.38 37.18 42.51
C GLY A 153 -2.47 36.13 42.77
N ALA A 154 -2.90 35.38 41.76
CA ALA A 154 -3.93 34.35 41.91
C ALA A 154 -3.34 32.94 42.06
N PRO A 155 -4.00 32.03 42.80
CA PRO A 155 -3.65 30.61 42.78
C PRO A 155 -3.98 29.97 41.43
N ILE A 156 -3.10 29.09 40.95
CA ILE A 156 -3.32 28.25 39.78
C ILE A 156 -3.01 26.79 40.09
N THR A 157 -3.77 25.88 39.50
CA THR A 157 -3.58 24.42 39.57
C THR A 157 -3.28 23.89 38.19
N PHE A 158 -2.50 22.81 38.12
CA PHE A 158 -2.17 22.15 36.85
C PHE A 158 -3.02 20.89 36.69
N ASP A 159 -3.50 20.63 35.48
CA ASP A 159 -4.40 19.50 35.21
C ASP A 159 -3.75 18.14 35.49
N ASN A 160 -2.47 18.00 35.15
CA ASN A 160 -1.69 16.80 35.44
C ASN A 160 -1.20 16.71 36.90
N LYS A 161 -1.35 17.79 37.69
CA LYS A 161 -0.96 17.90 39.10
C LYS A 161 -2.01 18.70 39.89
N PRO A 162 -3.26 18.21 40.01
CA PRO A 162 -4.37 19.00 40.55
C PRO A 162 -4.23 19.30 42.05
N LYS A 163 -3.31 18.61 42.73
CA LYS A 163 -2.97 18.82 44.15
C LYS A 163 -1.87 19.87 44.36
N GLU A 164 -1.18 20.26 43.30
CA GLU A 164 -0.15 21.30 43.34
C GLU A 164 -0.83 22.63 43.01
N THR A 165 -0.74 23.60 43.92
CA THR A 165 -1.25 24.96 43.73
C THR A 165 -0.10 25.94 43.86
N VAL A 166 0.05 26.81 42.87
CA VAL A 166 1.09 27.84 42.84
C VAL A 166 0.43 29.21 42.84
N ILE A 167 0.88 30.12 43.69
CA ILE A 167 0.50 31.53 43.60
C ILE A 167 1.34 32.17 42.50
N VAL A 168 0.69 32.65 41.44
CA VAL A 168 1.39 33.22 40.29
C VAL A 168 2.03 34.56 40.69
N ALA A 169 3.35 34.60 40.78
CA ALA A 169 4.13 35.83 41.01
C ALA A 169 4.69 36.40 39.69
N LYS A 170 5.00 35.53 38.72
CA LYS A 170 5.65 35.87 37.46
C LYS A 170 5.14 34.95 36.35
N VAL A 171 4.89 35.51 35.16
CA VAL A 171 4.55 34.76 33.93
C VAL A 171 5.45 35.26 32.82
N GLU A 172 6.12 34.35 32.13
CA GLU A 172 7.08 34.67 31.07
C GLU A 172 6.95 33.71 29.89
N ASP A 173 7.29 34.20 28.71
CA ASP A 173 7.55 33.34 27.56
C ASP A 173 9.00 32.80 27.61
N GLU A 174 9.26 31.74 26.84
CA GLU A 174 10.60 31.11 26.82
C GLU A 174 11.67 32.05 26.27
N LYS A 175 11.31 32.88 25.29
CA LYS A 175 12.19 33.83 24.63
C LYS A 175 12.79 34.82 25.63
N ASP A 176 11.99 35.33 26.55
CA ASP A 176 12.42 36.29 27.55
C ASP A 176 13.33 35.62 28.60
N ILE A 177 13.00 34.40 29.03
CA ILE A 177 13.82 33.62 29.97
C ILE A 177 15.21 33.33 29.39
N VAL A 178 15.31 32.83 28.16
CA VAL A 178 16.63 32.50 27.60
C VAL A 178 17.45 33.76 27.28
N LYS A 179 16.80 34.85 26.83
CA LYS A 179 17.49 36.13 26.58
C LYS A 179 18.07 36.74 27.84
N SER A 180 17.40 36.62 28.98
CA SER A 180 17.93 37.08 30.26
C SER A 180 19.23 36.37 30.66
N ASN A 181 19.48 35.18 30.10
CA ASN A 181 20.69 34.37 30.29
C ASN A 181 21.68 34.48 29.12
N SER A 182 21.61 35.54 28.31
CA SER A 182 22.47 35.77 27.14
C SER A 182 22.39 34.66 26.06
N VAL A 183 21.26 33.96 25.99
CA VAL A 183 20.98 32.95 24.96
C VAL A 183 20.04 33.54 23.92
N SER A 184 20.37 33.37 22.64
CA SER A 184 19.49 33.76 21.53
C SER A 184 18.33 32.77 21.41
N TYR A 185 17.18 33.19 20.86
CA TYR A 185 15.99 32.34 20.79
C TYR A 185 15.45 32.23 19.37
N LYS A 186 15.04 31.02 18.98
CA LYS A 186 14.39 30.73 17.70
C LYS A 186 13.30 29.68 17.86
N ARG A 187 12.05 30.10 17.66
CA ARG A 187 10.88 29.21 17.62
C ARG A 187 10.65 28.60 16.23
N ILE A 188 10.58 27.27 16.15
CA ILE A 188 10.20 26.47 14.98
C ILE A 188 9.07 25.50 15.40
N PRO A 189 7.80 25.87 15.27
CA PRO A 189 6.69 25.12 15.87
C PRO A 189 6.41 23.80 15.14
N ILE A 190 6.81 22.68 15.74
CA ILE A 190 6.57 21.33 15.19
C ILE A 190 5.57 20.56 16.05
N ARG A 191 4.55 20.00 15.40
CA ARG A 191 3.53 19.17 16.03
C ARG A 191 4.17 18.00 16.79
N ASP A 192 3.68 17.74 18.00
CA ASP A 192 4.18 16.59 18.77
C ASP A 192 3.86 15.26 18.06
N GLY A 193 4.81 14.32 18.12
CA GLY A 193 4.73 13.05 17.38
C GLY A 193 4.89 13.14 15.86
N GLY A 194 4.79 14.33 15.24
CA GLY A 194 4.82 14.53 13.80
C GLY A 194 6.19 14.86 13.19
N ILE A 195 6.16 15.27 11.92
CA ILE A 195 7.30 15.81 11.13
C ILE A 195 7.09 17.32 10.86
N PRO A 196 8.14 18.10 10.55
CA PRO A 196 7.96 19.50 10.17
C PRO A 196 7.18 19.64 8.86
N SER A 197 6.34 20.68 8.76
CA SER A 197 5.71 21.07 7.50
C SER A 197 6.76 21.58 6.51
N ASP A 198 6.46 21.58 5.21
CA ASP A 198 7.40 22.06 4.18
C ASP A 198 7.84 23.51 4.46
N GLU A 199 6.92 24.36 4.93
CA GLU A 199 7.21 25.73 5.36
C GLU A 199 8.20 25.79 6.52
N MET A 200 8.06 24.91 7.52
CA MET A 200 8.97 24.87 8.66
C MET A 200 10.34 24.30 8.32
N VAL A 201 10.42 23.41 7.31
CA VAL A 201 11.71 22.96 6.77
C VAL A 201 12.41 24.11 6.05
N ASP A 202 11.70 24.86 5.20
CA ASP A 202 12.26 26.06 4.55
C ASP A 202 12.76 27.06 5.58
N TYR A 203 11.95 27.35 6.60
CA TYR A 203 12.30 28.28 7.67
C TYR A 203 13.54 27.81 8.46
N PHE A 204 13.68 26.50 8.70
CA PHE A 204 14.86 25.93 9.33
C PHE A 204 16.10 26.04 8.44
N ILE A 205 15.99 25.72 7.15
CA ILE A 205 17.11 25.82 6.21
C ILE A 205 17.56 27.27 6.06
N ASP A 206 16.63 28.22 5.92
CA ASP A 206 16.95 29.64 5.85
C ASP A 206 17.64 30.11 7.13
N PHE A 207 17.26 29.59 8.29
CA PHE A 207 18.00 29.84 9.53
C PHE A 207 19.43 29.28 9.49
N VAL A 208 19.60 28.00 9.11
CA VAL A 208 20.91 27.33 9.05
C VAL A 208 21.85 28.01 8.04
N LYS A 209 21.34 28.52 6.92
CA LYS A 209 22.12 29.26 5.91
C LYS A 209 22.68 30.58 6.44
N ASN A 210 21.92 31.26 7.29
CA ASN A 210 22.27 32.56 7.83
C ASN A 210 22.96 32.46 9.20
N GLN A 211 23.18 31.24 9.69
CA GLN A 211 23.88 30.98 10.93
C GLN A 211 25.39 31.13 10.72
N GLY A 212 26.06 31.89 11.59
CA GLY A 212 27.51 32.01 11.56
C GLY A 212 28.21 30.72 12.05
N ASP A 213 29.39 30.44 11.49
CA ASP A 213 30.19 29.24 11.80
C ASP A 213 30.62 29.14 13.29
N ASN A 214 30.61 30.27 14.00
CA ASN A 214 30.96 30.36 15.42
C ASN A 214 29.70 30.49 16.29
N SER A 215 28.84 29.49 16.28
CA SER A 215 27.61 29.47 17.08
C SER A 215 27.29 28.07 17.58
N TRP A 216 26.57 27.99 18.71
CA TRP A 216 26.09 26.75 19.29
C TRP A 216 24.57 26.66 19.23
N LEU A 217 24.02 25.54 18.76
CA LEU A 217 22.57 25.33 18.75
C LEU A 217 22.15 24.34 19.84
N HIS A 218 21.18 24.74 20.65
CA HIS A 218 20.52 23.84 21.60
C HIS A 218 19.11 23.54 21.11
N PHE A 219 18.83 22.29 20.74
CA PHE A 219 17.50 21.85 20.30
C PHE A 219 16.72 21.24 21.46
N HIS A 220 15.48 21.65 21.65
CA HIS A 220 14.63 21.00 22.64
C HIS A 220 13.18 20.84 22.19
N CYS A 221 12.48 19.95 22.88
CA CYS A 221 11.04 19.80 22.83
C CYS A 221 10.56 19.31 24.19
N LYS A 222 9.26 19.01 24.33
CA LYS A 222 8.68 18.57 25.61
C LYS A 222 9.41 17.42 26.30
N ALA A 223 9.93 16.45 25.54
CA ALA A 223 10.58 15.22 26.06
C ALA A 223 12.07 15.07 25.69
N GLY A 224 12.58 15.83 24.71
CA GLY A 224 13.96 15.67 24.22
C GLY A 224 14.23 14.49 23.28
N VAL A 225 13.16 13.77 22.88
CA VAL A 225 13.24 12.54 22.08
C VAL A 225 12.90 12.79 20.61
N GLY A 226 11.62 12.85 20.23
CA GLY A 226 11.17 12.86 18.83
C GLY A 226 11.66 14.07 18.00
N ARG A 227 11.11 15.25 18.30
CA ARG A 227 11.40 16.51 17.58
C ARG A 227 12.88 16.91 17.70
N THR A 228 13.41 16.88 18.92
CA THR A 228 14.83 17.18 19.21
C THR A 228 15.78 16.32 18.37
N THR A 229 15.62 14.99 18.39
CA THR A 229 16.52 14.10 17.62
C THR A 229 16.34 14.30 16.11
N THR A 230 15.10 14.56 15.66
CA THR A 230 14.83 14.85 14.24
C THR A 230 15.65 16.04 13.76
N PHE A 231 15.62 17.15 14.50
CA PHE A 231 16.32 18.38 14.10
C PHE A 231 17.84 18.32 14.31
N MET A 232 18.32 17.59 15.32
CA MET A 232 19.75 17.30 15.44
C MET A 232 20.27 16.51 14.23
N ILE A 233 19.53 15.49 13.80
CA ILE A 233 19.84 14.72 12.58
C ILE A 233 19.75 15.60 11.33
N MET A 234 18.71 16.42 11.19
CA MET A 234 18.58 17.34 10.06
C MET A 234 19.78 18.29 9.99
N TYR A 235 20.15 18.91 11.12
CA TYR A 235 21.30 19.80 11.16
C TYR A 235 22.59 19.08 10.74
N ASP A 236 22.80 17.87 11.24
CA ASP A 236 23.93 17.04 10.86
C ASP A 236 23.97 16.75 9.35
N MET A 237 22.83 16.40 8.76
CA MET A 237 22.70 16.20 7.31
C MET A 237 23.12 17.45 6.55
N THR A 238 22.76 18.66 7.00
CA THR A 238 23.17 19.90 6.31
C THR A 238 24.68 20.12 6.28
N LYS A 239 25.43 19.53 7.22
CA LYS A 239 26.88 19.70 7.35
C LYS A 239 27.67 18.53 6.77
N ASN A 240 27.18 17.29 6.91
CA ASN A 240 27.97 16.08 6.69
C ASN A 240 27.43 15.13 5.59
N CYS A 241 26.26 15.40 4.98
CA CYS A 241 25.67 14.47 4.00
C CYS A 241 26.54 14.19 2.77
N LYS A 242 27.49 15.07 2.42
CA LYS A 242 28.41 14.85 1.29
C LYS A 242 29.26 13.60 1.49
N GLU A 243 29.70 13.36 2.72
CA GLU A 243 30.69 12.32 3.04
C GLU A 243 30.10 11.14 3.83
N ILE A 244 29.03 11.37 4.59
CA ILE A 244 28.46 10.39 5.51
C ILE A 244 27.09 9.95 5.03
N GLY A 245 26.86 8.63 5.00
CA GLY A 245 25.59 8.03 4.61
C GLY A 245 24.47 8.33 5.60
N ILE A 246 23.22 8.26 5.14
CA ILE A 246 22.05 8.53 5.98
C ILE A 246 21.96 7.62 7.21
N GLU A 247 22.14 6.31 7.04
CA GLU A 247 22.03 5.34 8.14
C GLU A 247 23.09 5.63 9.20
N ASP A 248 24.31 6.01 8.80
CA ASP A 248 25.38 6.42 9.71
C ASP A 248 25.02 7.68 10.52
N ILE A 249 24.45 8.70 9.85
CA ILE A 249 24.00 9.94 10.52
C ILE A 249 22.87 9.64 11.51
N ILE A 250 21.89 8.81 11.13
CA ILE A 250 20.79 8.48 12.04
C ILE A 250 21.33 7.66 13.23
N ASN A 251 22.10 6.60 12.96
CA ASN A 251 22.60 5.69 14.00
C ASN A 251 23.51 6.39 15.00
N ARG A 252 24.35 7.34 14.58
CA ARG A 252 25.23 8.06 15.52
C ARG A 252 24.47 8.98 16.46
N HIS A 253 23.37 9.60 16.02
CA HIS A 253 22.51 10.41 16.91
C HIS A 253 21.67 9.54 17.85
N MET A 254 21.20 8.38 17.37
CA MET A 254 20.52 7.40 18.22
C MET A 254 21.44 6.84 19.31
N ALA A 255 22.68 6.54 18.95
CA ALA A 255 23.68 6.07 19.90
C ALA A 255 24.12 7.17 20.88
N LEU A 256 24.32 8.40 20.39
CA LEU A 256 24.67 9.56 21.24
C LEU A 256 23.59 9.82 22.30
N ALA A 257 22.33 9.57 21.96
CA ALA A 257 21.21 9.76 22.88
C ALA A 257 21.08 8.66 23.94
N ALA A 258 21.68 7.48 23.72
CA ALA A 258 21.58 6.33 24.62
C ALA A 258 20.13 5.99 25.04
N PHE A 259 19.18 6.15 24.10
CA PHE A 259 17.76 5.93 24.36
C PHE A 259 17.45 4.48 24.76
N ASN A 260 16.49 4.30 25.66
CA ASN A 260 15.90 3.01 25.94
C ASN A 260 15.06 2.51 24.73
N GLU A 261 14.65 1.24 24.75
CA GLU A 261 13.89 0.65 23.64
C GLU A 261 12.58 1.39 23.31
N GLU A 262 11.90 1.94 24.32
CA GLU A 262 10.64 2.66 24.14
C GLU A 262 10.86 3.97 23.36
N ASN A 263 11.88 4.73 23.73
CA ASN A 263 12.27 5.96 23.03
C ASN A 263 12.79 5.67 21.62
N ILE A 264 13.51 4.56 21.41
CA ILE A 264 13.93 4.11 20.08
C ILE A 264 12.71 3.79 19.21
N LYS A 265 11.75 2.98 19.72
CA LYS A 265 10.52 2.62 19.00
C LYS A 265 9.66 3.85 18.68
N SER A 266 9.53 4.77 19.62
CA SER A 266 8.83 6.05 19.43
C SER A 266 9.52 6.94 18.38
N PHE A 267 10.85 6.95 18.38
CA PHE A 267 11.62 7.70 17.39
C PHE A 267 11.55 7.09 15.98
N GLN A 268 11.72 5.78 15.84
CA GLN A 268 11.83 5.08 14.55
C GLN A 268 10.46 4.81 13.88
N ASN A 269 9.54 5.76 13.93
CA ASN A 269 8.28 5.65 13.20
C ASN A 269 8.47 5.95 11.70
N LYS A 270 7.61 5.34 10.87
CA LYS A 270 7.73 5.39 9.41
C LYS A 270 7.71 6.81 8.84
N GLU A 271 6.77 7.64 9.30
CA GLU A 271 6.60 9.02 8.82
C GLU A 271 7.89 9.84 8.98
N ARG A 272 8.51 9.76 10.16
CA ARG A 272 9.77 10.46 10.47
C ARG A 272 10.95 9.92 9.67
N MET A 273 11.08 8.60 9.57
CA MET A 273 12.18 7.98 8.83
C MET A 273 12.10 8.31 7.33
N ASP A 274 10.90 8.35 6.75
CA ASP A 274 10.68 8.74 5.35
C ASP A 274 10.99 10.22 5.13
N PHE A 275 10.61 11.08 6.08
CA PHE A 275 10.96 12.49 6.06
C PHE A 275 12.48 12.71 6.10
N LEU A 276 13.19 12.07 7.03
CA LEU A 276 14.65 12.19 7.16
C LEU A 276 15.38 11.70 5.91
N LYS A 277 14.88 10.66 5.24
CA LYS A 277 15.39 10.19 3.93
C LYS A 277 15.29 11.25 2.86
N LYS A 278 14.10 11.83 2.68
CA LYS A 278 13.91 12.90 1.68
C LYS A 278 14.72 14.14 2.02
N PHE A 279 14.81 14.50 3.29
CA PHE A 279 15.62 15.64 3.74
C PHE A 279 17.12 15.41 3.51
N TYR A 280 17.61 14.18 3.68
CA TYR A 280 18.98 13.82 3.30
C TYR A 280 19.22 13.96 1.80
N ASP A 281 18.31 13.52 0.95
CA ASP A 281 18.40 13.66 -0.51
C ASP A 281 18.42 15.14 -0.92
N TYR A 282 17.53 15.95 -0.33
CA TYR A 282 17.56 17.40 -0.47
C TYR A 282 18.92 17.98 -0.08
N CYS A 283 19.47 17.57 1.08
CA CYS A 283 20.78 18.01 1.51
C CYS A 283 21.85 17.60 0.50
N LYS A 284 21.87 16.35 0.01
CA LYS A 284 22.82 15.86 -0.99
C LYS A 284 22.82 16.69 -2.27
N GLU A 285 21.65 17.01 -2.79
CA GLU A 285 21.50 17.77 -4.03
C GLU A 285 21.82 19.26 -3.87
N ASN A 286 21.68 19.80 -2.66
CA ASN A 286 21.83 21.24 -2.38
C ASN A 286 23.04 21.59 -1.50
N ALA A 287 23.90 20.62 -1.18
CA ALA A 287 24.95 20.69 -0.15
C ALA A 287 26.03 21.78 -0.36
N ASN A 288 26.02 22.50 -1.48
CA ASN A 288 26.96 23.59 -1.77
C ASN A 288 26.44 24.97 -1.38
N SER A 289 25.12 25.16 -1.27
CA SER A 289 24.55 26.52 -1.10
C SER A 289 23.14 26.58 -0.51
N PHE A 290 22.36 25.48 -0.52
CA PHE A 290 20.94 25.50 -0.14
C PHE A 290 20.15 26.65 -0.81
N ASN A 291 20.52 27.00 -2.04
CA ASN A 291 19.89 28.12 -2.77
C ASN A 291 18.45 27.83 -3.16
N LYS A 292 18.11 26.56 -3.35
CA LYS A 292 16.76 26.10 -3.62
C LYS A 292 16.07 25.77 -2.31
N LYS A 293 14.88 26.34 -2.09
CA LYS A 293 14.07 26.03 -0.91
C LYS A 293 13.66 24.56 -0.91
N TRP A 294 13.41 23.98 0.26
CA TRP A 294 12.91 22.61 0.37
C TRP A 294 11.55 22.46 -0.32
N SER A 295 10.62 23.39 -0.10
CA SER A 295 9.30 23.37 -0.75
C SER A 295 9.38 23.44 -2.28
N GLU A 296 10.31 24.27 -2.80
CA GLU A 296 10.63 24.40 -4.22
C GLU A 296 11.38 23.18 -4.75
N TRP A 297 12.30 22.62 -3.98
CA TRP A 297 13.01 21.41 -4.35
C TRP A 297 12.05 20.23 -4.43
N LYS A 298 11.11 20.12 -3.51
CA LYS A 298 10.03 19.13 -3.51
C LYS A 298 9.07 19.29 -4.69
N THR A 299 8.92 20.50 -5.25
CA THR A 299 8.07 20.79 -6.41
C THR A 299 8.80 20.80 -7.77
N ILE A 300 10.11 21.06 -7.79
CA ILE A 300 10.95 21.04 -9.01
C ILE A 300 11.61 19.67 -9.21
N SER A 301 11.85 18.89 -8.15
CA SER A 301 12.01 17.44 -8.29
C SER A 301 10.73 16.78 -8.85
N THR A 302 9.60 17.49 -8.86
CA THR A 302 8.40 17.10 -9.61
C THR A 302 8.22 17.79 -10.97
N THR A 303 9.09 18.73 -11.39
CA THR A 303 8.89 19.48 -12.65
C THR A 303 10.09 19.71 -13.58
N ASP A 304 11.36 19.46 -13.21
CA ASP A 304 12.47 19.63 -14.19
C ASP A 304 13.62 18.60 -14.07
N ASN A 305 13.26 17.44 -13.53
CA ASN A 305 13.93 16.19 -13.77
C ASN A 305 12.79 15.19 -13.91
N GLY A 306 12.67 14.53 -15.06
CA GLY A 306 11.84 13.33 -15.18
C GLY A 306 12.43 12.25 -14.29
N VAL A 307 12.26 12.36 -12.98
CA VAL A 307 12.91 11.51 -11.99
C VAL A 307 11.91 11.29 -10.88
N MET A 308 11.30 10.11 -10.97
CA MET A 308 10.98 9.25 -9.85
C MET A 308 10.43 9.98 -8.63
N PHE A 309 9.13 9.82 -8.41
CA PHE A 309 8.74 9.20 -7.14
C PHE A 309 9.79 8.12 -6.86
N GLN A 310 10.76 8.37 -5.96
CA GLN A 310 11.28 7.27 -5.19
C GLN A 310 10.08 6.82 -4.35
N ALA A 311 9.19 6.05 -5.02
CA ALA A 311 8.82 4.75 -4.54
C ALA A 311 9.98 4.31 -3.67
N PHE A 312 9.69 3.97 -2.42
CA PHE A 312 10.59 3.15 -1.63
C PHE A 312 11.40 2.34 -2.62
N LYS A 313 12.74 2.49 -2.65
CA LYS A 313 13.54 1.40 -3.19
C LYS A 313 13.31 0.25 -2.21
N VAL A 314 12.13 -0.35 -2.33
CA VAL A 314 11.97 -1.77 -2.34
C VAL A 314 13.11 -2.21 -3.26
N PRO A 315 14.02 -3.08 -2.78
CA PRO A 315 15.11 -3.58 -3.61
C PRO A 315 14.56 -3.88 -4.98
N ARG A 316 15.26 -3.48 -6.07
CA ARG A 316 14.82 -3.67 -7.47
C ARG A 316 14.10 -5.01 -7.56
N ILE A 317 12.77 -4.97 -7.53
CA ILE A 317 11.99 -6.17 -7.72
C ILE A 317 12.11 -6.39 -9.21
N ASN A 318 12.58 -7.56 -9.62
CA ASN A 318 12.32 -8.03 -10.97
C ASN A 318 10.81 -8.31 -11.06
N SER A 319 10.00 -7.24 -11.12
CA SER A 319 8.59 -7.36 -11.45
C SER A 319 8.54 -7.79 -12.91
N PRO A 320 7.85 -8.89 -13.24
CA PRO A 320 7.69 -9.31 -14.63
C PRO A 320 6.83 -8.30 -15.41
N TYR A 321 6.03 -7.49 -14.71
CA TYR A 321 5.11 -6.52 -15.28
C TYR A 321 5.77 -5.22 -15.73
N ILE A 322 5.39 -4.75 -16.93
CA ILE A 322 5.81 -3.48 -17.51
C ILE A 322 4.79 -2.42 -17.15
N ARG A 323 5.24 -1.36 -16.49
CA ARG A 323 4.37 -0.31 -15.96
C ARG A 323 4.46 0.97 -16.77
N ASN A 324 3.37 1.72 -16.81
CA ASN A 324 3.40 3.10 -17.28
C ASN A 324 4.31 3.94 -16.36
N LYS A 325 5.21 4.73 -16.95
CA LYS A 325 6.15 5.58 -16.21
C LYS A 325 5.63 7.00 -16.02
N ILE A 326 4.53 7.37 -16.67
CA ILE A 326 3.93 8.70 -16.62
C ILE A 326 2.64 8.61 -15.82
N ILE A 327 2.61 9.30 -14.68
CA ILE A 327 1.40 9.44 -13.87
C ILE A 327 0.51 10.52 -14.52
N PRO A 328 -0.79 10.25 -14.75
CA PRO A 328 -1.67 11.26 -15.31
C PRO A 328 -1.87 12.42 -14.32
N ASN A 329 -2.13 13.61 -14.84
CA ASN A 329 -2.78 14.71 -14.11
C ASN A 329 -4.18 15.00 -14.65
N PHE A 330 -4.50 14.49 -15.85
CA PHE A 330 -5.78 14.66 -16.52
C PHE A 330 -6.19 13.36 -17.23
N LEU A 331 -7.49 13.06 -17.25
CA LEU A 331 -8.06 11.91 -17.95
C LEU A 331 -9.17 12.33 -18.92
N TYR A 332 -9.05 11.92 -20.17
CA TYR A 332 -10.19 11.86 -21.09
C TYR A 332 -10.91 10.54 -20.88
N VAL A 333 -12.12 10.63 -20.32
CA VAL A 333 -12.93 9.47 -19.95
C VAL A 333 -13.95 9.21 -21.06
N ILE A 334 -14.00 7.98 -21.55
CA ILE A 334 -14.92 7.61 -22.63
C ILE A 334 -15.60 6.27 -22.34
N SER A 335 -16.90 6.16 -22.65
CA SER A 335 -17.63 4.89 -22.52
C SER A 335 -17.52 4.07 -23.80
N LEU A 336 -17.22 2.77 -23.64
CA LEU A 336 -17.17 1.80 -24.73
C LEU A 336 -18.56 1.27 -25.13
N ASP A 337 -19.59 1.48 -24.29
CA ASP A 337 -20.92 0.89 -24.46
C ASP A 337 -21.62 1.35 -25.75
N SER A 338 -21.38 2.60 -26.18
CA SER A 338 -22.04 3.20 -27.35
C SER A 338 -21.23 3.08 -28.64
N MET A 339 -20.06 2.43 -28.61
CA MET A 339 -19.14 2.34 -29.75
C MET A 339 -19.38 1.08 -30.59
N SER A 340 -19.01 1.14 -31.87
CA SER A 340 -18.81 -0.10 -32.65
C SER A 340 -17.59 -0.88 -32.14
N SER A 341 -17.50 -2.17 -32.47
CA SER A 341 -16.31 -2.98 -32.18
C SER A 341 -15.03 -2.42 -32.82
N SER A 342 -15.15 -1.86 -34.03
CA SER A 342 -14.05 -1.20 -34.74
C SER A 342 -13.58 0.08 -34.03
N GLU A 343 -14.51 0.87 -33.49
CA GLU A 343 -14.17 2.07 -32.70
C GLU A 343 -13.55 1.71 -31.34
N ARG A 344 -14.05 0.65 -30.68
CA ARG A 344 -13.44 0.13 -29.44
C ARG A 344 -11.99 -0.29 -29.64
N THR A 345 -11.70 -1.00 -30.74
CA THR A 345 -10.33 -1.39 -31.10
C THR A 345 -9.44 -0.17 -31.35
N MET A 346 -9.93 0.81 -32.10
CA MET A 346 -9.22 2.06 -32.35
C MET A 346 -8.91 2.78 -31.04
N VAL A 347 -9.88 2.95 -30.14
CA VAL A 347 -9.70 3.63 -28.85
C VAL A 347 -8.74 2.88 -27.94
N ALA A 348 -8.84 1.55 -27.83
CA ALA A 348 -7.91 0.76 -27.04
C ALA A 348 -6.47 0.83 -27.58
N SER A 349 -6.31 0.83 -28.90
CA SER A 349 -4.98 0.98 -29.53
C SER A 349 -4.40 2.38 -29.33
N LEU A 350 -5.23 3.42 -29.42
CA LEU A 350 -4.83 4.79 -29.13
C LEU A 350 -4.44 4.93 -27.65
N GLN A 351 -5.23 4.37 -26.73
CA GLN A 351 -4.94 4.37 -25.29
C GLN A 351 -3.57 3.75 -25.01
N GLY A 352 -3.30 2.57 -25.58
CA GLY A 352 -2.01 1.88 -25.46
C GLY A 352 -0.84 2.67 -26.03
N LEU A 353 -1.07 3.40 -27.12
CA LEU A 353 -0.08 4.24 -27.78
C LEU A 353 0.26 5.50 -26.97
N VAL A 354 -0.72 6.18 -26.38
CA VAL A 354 -0.52 7.55 -25.86
C VAL A 354 -0.26 7.60 -24.35
N ASN A 355 -0.81 6.66 -23.58
CA ASN A 355 -0.86 6.81 -22.12
C ASN A 355 0.53 6.80 -21.45
N ASN A 356 1.53 6.14 -22.04
CA ASN A 356 2.90 6.16 -21.54
C ASN A 356 3.78 7.28 -22.11
N HIS A 357 3.18 8.22 -22.84
CA HIS A 357 3.87 9.34 -23.50
C HIS A 357 3.34 10.72 -23.10
N CYS A 358 2.29 10.79 -22.27
CA CYS A 358 1.72 12.06 -21.81
C CYS A 358 1.03 11.96 -20.44
N SER A 359 0.83 13.10 -19.78
CA SER A 359 0.12 13.20 -18.49
C SER A 359 -1.40 13.39 -18.63
N PHE A 360 -1.88 13.65 -19.84
CA PHE A 360 -3.31 13.70 -20.15
C PHE A 360 -3.67 12.39 -20.84
N GLN A 361 -4.19 11.42 -20.10
CA GLN A 361 -4.33 10.03 -20.56
C GLN A 361 -5.78 9.68 -20.92
N ILE A 362 -5.98 8.59 -21.65
CA ILE A 362 -7.29 8.02 -21.94
C ILE A 362 -7.67 7.03 -20.84
N TYR A 363 -8.93 7.08 -20.40
CA TYR A 363 -9.53 6.10 -19.49
C TYR A 363 -10.88 5.65 -20.04
N THR A 364 -11.08 4.34 -20.14
CA THR A 364 -12.28 3.74 -20.72
C THR A 364 -13.21 3.22 -19.63
N LEU A 365 -14.51 3.30 -19.86
CA LEU A 365 -15.54 2.72 -19.01
C LEU A 365 -16.39 1.75 -19.82
N THR A 366 -16.85 0.68 -19.19
CA THR A 366 -17.81 -0.26 -19.75
C THR A 366 -18.83 -0.63 -18.67
N SER A 367 -20.09 -0.78 -19.07
CA SER A 367 -21.16 -1.21 -18.16
C SER A 367 -20.99 -2.66 -17.68
N SER A 368 -20.24 -3.49 -18.42
CA SER A 368 -19.97 -4.88 -18.05
C SER A 368 -19.01 -5.01 -16.85
N GLU A 369 -18.16 -4.02 -16.62
CA GLU A 369 -17.15 -3.99 -15.55
C GLU A 369 -17.31 -2.70 -14.72
N PRO A 370 -18.35 -2.63 -13.86
CA PRO A 370 -18.75 -1.40 -13.19
C PRO A 370 -17.69 -0.83 -12.23
N ASP A 371 -16.76 -1.64 -11.72
CA ASP A 371 -15.76 -1.23 -10.74
C ASP A 371 -14.75 -0.22 -11.31
N TYR A 372 -14.54 -0.19 -12.64
CA TYR A 372 -13.69 0.83 -13.25
C TYR A 372 -14.17 2.26 -12.99
N LYS A 373 -15.47 2.46 -12.73
CA LYS A 373 -16.00 3.76 -12.30
C LYS A 373 -15.59 4.11 -10.87
N ILE A 374 -15.45 3.12 -10.00
CA ILE A 374 -14.96 3.29 -8.63
C ILE A 374 -13.50 3.68 -8.66
N TRP A 375 -12.68 2.99 -9.46
CA TRP A 375 -11.26 3.33 -9.61
C TRP A 375 -11.09 4.75 -10.17
N LEU A 376 -11.86 5.13 -11.19
CA LEU A 376 -11.85 6.50 -11.70
C LEU A 376 -12.20 7.54 -10.61
N ASN A 377 -13.20 7.25 -9.79
CA ASN A 377 -13.60 8.15 -8.70
C ASN A 377 -12.52 8.24 -7.60
N ASP A 378 -11.84 7.13 -7.31
CA ASP A 378 -10.70 7.11 -6.41
C ASP A 378 -9.55 7.98 -6.93
N LEU A 379 -9.18 7.82 -8.20
CA LEU A 379 -8.16 8.64 -8.85
C LEU A 379 -8.50 10.14 -8.77
N LYS A 380 -9.76 10.51 -9.00
CA LYS A 380 -10.22 11.90 -8.86
C LYS A 380 -10.08 12.43 -7.44
N LYS A 381 -10.49 11.63 -6.45
CA LYS A 381 -10.62 12.08 -5.05
C LYS A 381 -9.30 12.02 -4.28
N ASN A 382 -8.55 10.93 -4.45
CA ASN A 382 -7.38 10.61 -3.64
C ASN A 382 -6.06 10.81 -4.38
N ASN A 383 -6.09 10.95 -5.72
CA ASN A 383 -4.92 11.25 -6.54
C ASN A 383 -5.00 12.60 -7.28
N ASN A 384 -6.02 13.42 -6.98
CA ASN A 384 -6.23 14.76 -7.56
C ASN A 384 -6.25 14.78 -9.10
N ILE A 385 -6.75 13.72 -9.72
CA ILE A 385 -6.82 13.59 -11.17
C ILE A 385 -8.04 14.35 -11.71
N GLN A 386 -7.80 15.28 -12.64
CA GLN A 386 -8.89 15.94 -13.35
C GLN A 386 -9.44 15.05 -14.47
N CYS A 387 -10.71 15.18 -14.82
CA CYS A 387 -11.31 14.35 -15.87
C CYS A 387 -12.27 15.15 -16.75
N LYS A 388 -12.30 14.82 -18.05
CA LYS A 388 -13.30 15.27 -19.01
C LYS A 388 -13.93 14.08 -19.71
N ILE A 389 -15.26 14.04 -19.73
CA ILE A 389 -15.99 13.01 -20.46
C ILE A 389 -15.99 13.37 -21.96
N ILE A 390 -15.64 12.39 -22.78
CA ILE A 390 -15.70 12.45 -24.25
C ILE A 390 -16.77 11.46 -24.70
N SER A 391 -17.55 11.83 -25.72
CA SER A 391 -18.60 10.98 -26.29
C SER A 391 -18.28 10.50 -27.70
N ASP A 392 -17.50 11.26 -28.46
CA ASP A 392 -17.07 10.88 -29.82
C ASP A 392 -15.64 10.30 -29.77
N PRO A 393 -15.42 9.02 -30.14
CA PRO A 393 -14.09 8.43 -30.16
C PRO A 393 -13.12 9.17 -31.10
N TRP A 394 -13.62 9.81 -32.15
CA TRP A 394 -12.79 10.51 -33.12
C TRP A 394 -12.25 11.83 -32.58
N GLN A 395 -12.90 12.41 -31.57
CA GLN A 395 -12.35 13.54 -30.84
C GLN A 395 -11.06 13.16 -30.10
N LEU A 396 -10.95 11.93 -29.59
CA LEU A 396 -9.70 11.45 -29.00
C LEU A 396 -8.60 11.37 -30.05
N VAL A 397 -8.89 10.81 -31.22
CA VAL A 397 -7.93 10.73 -32.33
C VAL A 397 -7.42 12.12 -32.72
N GLU A 398 -8.30 13.13 -32.75
CA GLU A 398 -7.90 14.52 -33.03
C GLU A 398 -7.03 15.12 -31.91
N ILE A 399 -7.40 14.91 -30.63
CA ILE A 399 -6.63 15.39 -29.47
C ILE A 399 -5.20 14.84 -29.49
N TYR A 400 -5.04 13.57 -29.87
CA TYR A 400 -3.76 12.86 -29.81
C TYR A 400 -3.08 12.69 -31.16
N LYS A 401 -3.52 13.43 -32.19
CA LYS A 401 -3.05 13.26 -33.56
C LYS A 401 -1.52 13.31 -33.70
N ASP A 402 -0.87 14.17 -32.93
CA ASP A 402 0.61 14.33 -32.93
C ASP A 402 1.37 13.12 -32.34
N TYR A 403 0.68 12.20 -31.67
CA TYR A 403 1.26 10.95 -31.18
C TYR A 403 1.14 9.79 -32.18
N ILE A 404 0.45 10.00 -33.31
CA ILE A 404 0.07 8.96 -34.26
C ILE A 404 0.88 9.12 -35.55
N ASP A 405 1.80 8.18 -35.81
CA ASP A 405 2.61 8.18 -37.03
C ASP A 405 1.86 7.57 -38.22
N GLY A 406 0.77 6.82 -37.97
CA GLY A 406 -0.08 6.24 -39.00
C GLY A 406 -1.09 5.23 -38.46
N TYR A 407 -1.67 4.42 -39.34
CA TYR A 407 -2.59 3.35 -38.98
C TYR A 407 -2.23 2.00 -39.64
N VAL A 408 -2.64 0.92 -38.98
CA VAL A 408 -2.51 -0.46 -39.47
C VAL A 408 -3.90 -1.08 -39.64
N LEU A 409 -4.10 -1.80 -40.74
CA LEU A 409 -5.38 -2.44 -41.04
C LEU A 409 -5.48 -3.85 -40.46
N TYR A 410 -6.67 -4.19 -39.98
CA TYR A 410 -7.05 -5.56 -39.64
C TYR A 410 -8.45 -5.89 -40.18
N SER A 411 -8.80 -7.18 -40.16
CA SER A 411 -10.09 -7.73 -40.61
C SER A 411 -10.90 -8.18 -39.41
N ASN A 412 -12.20 -7.93 -39.43
CA ASN A 412 -13.18 -8.51 -38.49
C ASN A 412 -14.22 -9.39 -39.21
N LYS A 413 -13.92 -9.83 -40.43
CA LYS A 413 -14.85 -10.64 -41.27
C LYS A 413 -15.18 -11.97 -40.61
N SER A 414 -14.29 -12.48 -39.77
CA SER A 414 -14.53 -13.60 -38.85
C SER A 414 -14.47 -13.08 -37.40
N PRO A 415 -15.35 -13.54 -36.49
CA PRO A 415 -15.34 -13.11 -35.08
C PRO A 415 -14.00 -13.33 -34.35
N LYS A 416 -13.20 -14.32 -34.78
CA LYS A 416 -11.89 -14.63 -34.22
C LYS A 416 -10.75 -14.48 -35.25
N ASP A 417 -10.86 -13.48 -36.13
CA ASP A 417 -9.82 -13.20 -37.12
C ASP A 417 -8.50 -12.76 -36.41
N PRO A 418 -7.38 -13.48 -36.59
CA PRO A 418 -6.14 -13.22 -35.85
C PRO A 418 -5.46 -11.91 -36.25
N SER A 419 -5.87 -11.28 -37.35
CA SER A 419 -5.25 -10.04 -37.85
C SER A 419 -5.31 -8.88 -36.86
N ILE A 420 -6.32 -8.84 -35.97
CA ILE A 420 -6.40 -7.80 -34.91
C ILE A 420 -5.23 -7.90 -33.93
N ASN A 421 -4.81 -9.11 -33.55
CA ASN A 421 -3.68 -9.34 -32.65
C ASN A 421 -2.36 -8.98 -33.33
N ASN A 422 -2.25 -9.35 -34.62
CA ASN A 422 -1.09 -8.99 -35.44
C ASN A 422 -0.96 -7.47 -35.62
N ALA A 423 -2.07 -6.79 -35.93
CA ALA A 423 -2.12 -5.34 -36.08
C ALA A 423 -1.78 -4.61 -34.77
N CYS A 424 -2.33 -5.05 -33.64
CA CYS A 424 -1.99 -4.48 -32.32
C CYS A 424 -0.51 -4.69 -31.98
N THR A 425 0.05 -5.86 -32.26
CA THR A 425 1.48 -6.13 -32.05
C THR A 425 2.34 -5.21 -32.93
N PHE A 426 1.99 -5.05 -34.21
CA PHE A 426 2.67 -4.14 -35.13
C PHE A 426 2.58 -2.67 -34.66
N ALA A 427 1.39 -2.23 -34.23
CA ALA A 427 1.13 -0.89 -33.73
C ALA A 427 2.04 -0.52 -32.56
N SER A 428 2.31 -1.46 -31.65
CA SER A 428 3.19 -1.27 -30.48
C SER A 428 4.63 -0.86 -30.83
N LEU A 429 5.09 -1.20 -32.04
CA LEU A 429 6.44 -0.90 -32.52
C LEU A 429 6.50 0.34 -33.41
N ASN A 430 5.39 0.71 -34.04
CA ASN A 430 5.36 1.66 -35.17
C ASN A 430 4.53 2.92 -34.92
N LYS A 431 4.19 3.20 -33.65
CA LYS A 431 3.37 4.35 -33.24
C LYS A 431 2.10 4.52 -34.08
N ALA A 432 1.43 3.41 -34.37
CA ALA A 432 0.26 3.38 -35.22
C ALA A 432 -1.00 3.08 -34.39
N ILE A 433 -2.16 3.55 -34.86
CA ILE A 433 -3.46 3.11 -34.36
C ILE A 433 -4.01 1.96 -35.21
N VAL A 434 -4.80 1.08 -34.59
CA VAL A 434 -5.36 -0.10 -35.23
C VAL A 434 -6.74 0.21 -35.76
N ILE A 435 -6.94 0.00 -37.06
CA ILE A 435 -8.12 0.43 -37.80
C ILE A 435 -8.71 -0.75 -38.55
N GLU A 436 -10.01 -0.94 -38.39
CA GLU A 436 -10.76 -1.93 -39.16
C GLU A 436 -11.16 -1.36 -40.52
N GLU A 437 -11.29 -2.22 -41.53
CA GLU A 437 -11.61 -1.83 -42.92
C GLU A 437 -12.83 -0.89 -43.03
N SER A 438 -13.89 -1.11 -42.24
CA SER A 438 -15.11 -0.27 -42.31
C SER A 438 -14.91 1.20 -41.90
N ILE A 439 -13.87 1.51 -41.10
CA ILE A 439 -13.60 2.86 -40.60
C ILE A 439 -12.36 3.51 -41.24
N GLU A 440 -11.71 2.83 -42.20
CA GLU A 440 -10.50 3.32 -42.87
C GLU A 440 -10.71 4.67 -43.58
N ALA A 441 -11.85 4.83 -44.26
CA ALA A 441 -12.15 6.07 -44.98
C ALA A 441 -12.18 7.30 -44.06
N LYS A 442 -12.53 7.11 -42.77
CA LYS A 442 -12.59 8.20 -41.78
C LYS A 442 -11.21 8.57 -41.25
N VAL A 443 -10.36 7.59 -40.93
CA VAL A 443 -8.98 7.86 -40.49
C VAL A 443 -8.15 8.54 -41.59
N LYS A 444 -8.35 8.16 -42.87
CA LYS A 444 -7.72 8.82 -44.02
C LYS A 444 -8.09 10.30 -44.12
N LYS A 445 -9.36 10.65 -43.90
CA LYS A 445 -9.83 12.04 -43.92
C LYS A 445 -9.22 12.90 -42.82
N MET A 446 -8.76 12.29 -41.73
CA MET A 446 -8.05 12.99 -40.65
C MET A 446 -6.57 13.23 -40.98
N GLY A 447 -6.07 12.75 -42.12
CA GLY A 447 -4.68 12.92 -42.55
C GLY A 447 -3.69 11.95 -41.91
N ILE A 448 -4.18 10.88 -41.28
CA ILE A 448 -3.32 9.83 -40.69
C ILE A 448 -2.99 8.81 -41.79
N GLY A 449 -1.69 8.59 -42.03
CA GLY A 449 -1.19 7.78 -43.13
C GLY A 449 -1.22 6.27 -42.87
N PHE A 450 -1.29 5.48 -43.93
CA PHE A 450 -1.22 4.01 -43.89
C PHE A 450 0.20 3.52 -43.54
N LYS A 451 0.32 2.45 -42.74
CA LYS A 451 1.60 1.83 -42.36
C LYS A 451 1.72 0.36 -42.76
N GLU A 452 0.69 -0.44 -42.54
CA GLU A 452 0.72 -1.89 -42.76
C GLU A 452 -0.69 -2.47 -42.93
N ASP A 453 -0.80 -3.58 -43.67
CA ASP A 453 -2.03 -4.33 -43.87
C ASP A 453 -1.93 -5.75 -43.29
N CYS A 454 -2.56 -5.97 -42.13
CA CYS A 454 -2.57 -7.27 -41.48
C CYS A 454 -3.79 -8.13 -41.84
N ARG A 455 -4.74 -7.67 -42.68
CA ARG A 455 -6.04 -8.35 -42.90
C ARG A 455 -5.95 -9.82 -43.33
N ASN A 456 -4.87 -10.21 -43.99
CA ASN A 456 -4.66 -11.59 -44.49
C ASN A 456 -3.55 -12.34 -43.74
N THR A 457 -3.23 -11.93 -42.51
CA THR A 457 -2.18 -12.54 -41.70
C THR A 457 -2.74 -13.66 -40.82
N GLY A 458 -1.99 -14.76 -40.68
CA GLY A 458 -2.35 -15.87 -39.79
C GLY A 458 -1.92 -15.63 -38.33
N GLU A 459 -2.37 -16.49 -37.42
CA GLU A 459 -2.10 -16.43 -35.96
C GLU A 459 -0.60 -16.32 -35.58
N SER A 460 0.31 -16.91 -36.36
CA SER A 460 1.75 -16.88 -36.08
C SER A 460 2.48 -15.68 -36.66
N TRP A 461 1.82 -14.86 -37.50
CA TRP A 461 2.49 -13.85 -38.31
C TRP A 461 3.26 -12.84 -37.45
N ALA A 462 2.67 -12.33 -36.37
CA ALA A 462 3.37 -11.38 -35.50
C ALA A 462 4.59 -11.99 -34.82
N TYR A 463 4.50 -13.24 -34.35
CA TYR A 463 5.66 -13.92 -33.81
C TYR A 463 6.77 -14.04 -34.87
N ASP A 464 6.44 -14.58 -36.05
CA ASP A 464 7.43 -14.88 -37.09
C ASP A 464 8.09 -13.61 -37.65
N ASN A 465 7.37 -12.48 -37.67
CA ASN A 465 7.84 -11.25 -38.30
C ASN A 465 8.31 -10.17 -37.33
N LEU A 466 7.86 -10.18 -36.07
CA LEU A 466 8.03 -9.06 -35.13
C LEU A 466 8.71 -9.44 -33.80
N TRP A 467 8.77 -10.72 -33.42
CA TRP A 467 9.32 -11.15 -32.11
C TRP A 467 10.68 -10.53 -31.77
N ASN A 468 11.59 -10.48 -32.75
CA ASN A 468 12.94 -9.95 -32.61
C ASN A 468 13.10 -8.51 -33.09
N LYS A 469 12.00 -7.76 -33.31
CA LYS A 469 12.02 -6.37 -33.81
C LYS A 469 11.75 -5.32 -32.73
N GLY A 470 12.06 -5.65 -31.47
CA GLY A 470 11.93 -4.73 -30.34
C GLY A 470 10.69 -4.93 -29.48
N LEU A 471 9.96 -6.05 -29.65
CA LEU A 471 9.01 -6.50 -28.64
C LEU A 471 9.76 -6.84 -27.35
N ASN A 472 9.11 -6.68 -26.21
CA ASN A 472 9.65 -7.14 -24.95
C ASN A 472 9.47 -8.68 -24.84
N HIS A 473 10.37 -9.33 -24.11
CA HIS A 473 10.32 -10.78 -23.82
C HIS A 473 10.06 -11.07 -22.34
N LEU A 474 9.67 -10.05 -21.56
CA LEU A 474 9.35 -10.18 -20.13
C LEU A 474 7.91 -10.62 -19.90
N THR A 475 6.99 -10.15 -20.75
CA THR A 475 5.56 -10.45 -20.68
C THR A 475 4.99 -10.61 -22.08
N VAL A 476 4.18 -11.64 -22.27
CA VAL A 476 3.38 -11.87 -23.49
C VAL A 476 1.89 -11.81 -23.19
N ILE A 477 1.08 -11.63 -24.23
CA ILE A 477 -0.38 -11.48 -24.12
C ILE A 477 -1.06 -12.61 -24.88
N GLU A 478 -1.79 -13.46 -24.16
CA GLU A 478 -2.63 -14.50 -24.75
C GLU A 478 -4.08 -14.02 -24.81
N LEU A 479 -4.53 -13.56 -25.97
CA LEU A 479 -5.81 -12.84 -26.08
C LEU A 479 -6.61 -13.31 -27.29
N SER A 480 -7.79 -13.87 -27.02
CA SER A 480 -8.72 -14.25 -28.07
C SER A 480 -9.04 -13.06 -29.00
N PRO A 481 -9.03 -13.22 -30.33
CA PRO A 481 -9.23 -12.11 -31.26
C PRO A 481 -10.64 -11.47 -31.18
N ASP A 482 -11.62 -12.13 -30.56
CA ASP A 482 -12.96 -11.59 -30.32
C ASP A 482 -13.00 -10.50 -29.23
N LYS A 483 -11.91 -10.29 -28.48
CA LYS A 483 -11.77 -9.17 -27.55
C LYS A 483 -11.37 -7.92 -28.32
N ASP A 484 -12.27 -6.96 -28.51
CA ASP A 484 -11.97 -5.76 -29.30
C ASP A 484 -11.28 -4.63 -28.53
N ALA A 485 -11.34 -4.61 -27.19
CA ALA A 485 -10.73 -3.55 -26.38
C ALA A 485 -9.87 -4.05 -25.21
N ALA A 486 -10.38 -5.00 -24.42
CA ALA A 486 -9.72 -5.45 -23.20
C ALA A 486 -8.26 -5.89 -23.45
N LEU A 487 -7.37 -5.53 -22.51
CA LEU A 487 -5.94 -5.83 -22.47
C LEU A 487 -5.09 -5.28 -23.63
N ARG A 488 -5.69 -4.81 -24.73
CA ARG A 488 -4.98 -4.28 -25.90
C ARG A 488 -4.22 -3.00 -25.60
N ASP A 489 -4.75 -2.14 -24.72
CA ASP A 489 -4.06 -0.94 -24.27
C ASP A 489 -2.72 -1.30 -23.62
N TYR A 490 -2.73 -2.25 -22.69
CA TYR A 490 -1.54 -2.73 -22.01
C TYR A 490 -0.57 -3.39 -22.98
N ALA A 491 -1.06 -4.29 -23.84
CA ALA A 491 -0.24 -5.02 -24.80
C ALA A 491 0.57 -4.10 -25.71
N ILE A 492 -0.05 -3.01 -26.18
CA ILE A 492 0.58 -2.01 -27.03
C ILE A 492 1.59 -1.18 -26.24
N MET A 493 1.22 -0.70 -25.05
CA MET A 493 2.12 0.07 -24.18
C MET A 493 3.36 -0.75 -23.77
N SER A 494 3.18 -2.02 -23.44
CA SER A 494 4.25 -2.91 -23.02
C SER A 494 5.13 -3.38 -24.18
N LYS A 495 4.67 -3.23 -25.44
CA LYS A 495 5.28 -3.85 -26.62
C LYS A 495 5.33 -5.37 -26.52
N SER A 496 4.26 -5.96 -26.01
CA SER A 496 4.15 -7.40 -25.88
C SER A 496 3.62 -8.03 -27.17
N LEU A 497 4.09 -9.23 -27.48
CA LEU A 497 3.45 -10.06 -28.49
C LEU A 497 2.04 -10.42 -28.03
N ILE A 498 1.06 -10.23 -28.91
CA ILE A 498 -0.30 -10.73 -28.73
C ILE A 498 -0.47 -11.95 -29.63
N PHE A 499 -0.85 -13.08 -29.05
CA PHE A 499 -1.02 -14.35 -29.75
C PHE A 499 -2.21 -15.12 -29.18
N TYR A 500 -2.75 -16.07 -29.93
CA TYR A 500 -3.85 -16.93 -29.47
C TYR A 500 -4.04 -18.16 -30.38
N GLU A 501 -4.30 -19.32 -29.78
CA GLU A 501 -4.71 -20.55 -30.47
C GLU A 501 -6.09 -20.97 -29.93
N ASP A 502 -7.11 -21.01 -30.79
CA ASP A 502 -8.49 -21.26 -30.33
C ASP A 502 -8.78 -22.72 -29.97
N SER A 503 -7.97 -23.65 -30.49
CA SER A 503 -8.14 -25.07 -30.24
C SER A 503 -7.37 -25.49 -28.99
N ILE A 504 -8.09 -26.09 -28.04
CA ILE A 504 -7.56 -26.69 -26.81
C ILE A 504 -6.33 -27.58 -27.12
N ASN A 505 -6.45 -28.44 -28.13
CA ASN A 505 -5.42 -29.44 -28.48
C ASN A 505 -4.29 -28.90 -29.36
N LYS A 506 -4.36 -27.64 -29.80
CA LYS A 506 -3.34 -27.00 -30.64
C LYS A 506 -2.49 -26.09 -29.79
N THR A 507 -1.27 -26.52 -29.48
CA THR A 507 -0.35 -25.82 -28.56
C THR A 507 0.90 -25.30 -29.25
N VAL A 508 1.00 -25.41 -30.58
CA VAL A 508 2.27 -25.21 -31.30
C VAL A 508 2.75 -23.77 -31.17
N LEU A 509 1.86 -22.79 -31.32
CA LEU A 509 2.21 -21.38 -31.15
C LEU A 509 2.46 -21.05 -29.68
N ARG A 510 1.63 -21.55 -28.75
CA ARG A 510 1.82 -21.38 -27.29
C ARG A 510 3.19 -21.91 -26.84
N ASP A 511 3.52 -23.16 -27.19
CA ASP A 511 4.83 -23.78 -26.91
C ASP A 511 5.97 -22.92 -27.49
N LYS A 512 5.84 -22.46 -28.75
CA LYS A 512 6.86 -21.65 -29.43
C LYS A 512 7.07 -20.31 -28.74
N VAL A 513 6.00 -19.61 -28.37
CA VAL A 513 6.07 -18.32 -27.68
C VAL A 513 6.67 -18.48 -26.29
N PHE A 514 6.14 -19.37 -25.46
CA PHE A 514 6.60 -19.52 -24.08
C PHE A 514 8.03 -20.04 -23.97
N SER A 515 8.44 -20.98 -24.84
CA SER A 515 9.83 -21.44 -24.88
C SER A 515 10.83 -20.36 -25.30
N SER A 516 10.36 -19.34 -26.02
CA SER A 516 11.17 -18.21 -26.49
C SER A 516 11.30 -17.08 -25.47
N MET A 517 10.57 -17.15 -24.34
CA MET A 517 10.70 -16.19 -23.24
C MET A 517 11.94 -16.52 -22.40
N ASP A 518 13.01 -15.76 -22.59
CA ASP A 518 14.31 -15.93 -21.95
C ASP A 518 14.43 -15.23 -20.59
N LYS A 519 13.65 -14.16 -20.37
CA LYS A 519 13.74 -13.29 -19.18
C LYS A 519 12.41 -13.11 -18.44
N GLY A 520 11.32 -13.65 -18.98
CA GLY A 520 9.97 -13.48 -18.49
C GLY A 520 9.35 -14.79 -18.00
N PHE A 521 8.50 -14.69 -16.98
CA PHE A 521 7.70 -15.80 -16.46
C PHE A 521 6.20 -15.48 -16.42
N THR A 522 5.73 -14.45 -17.14
CA THR A 522 4.31 -14.04 -17.06
C THR A 522 3.65 -13.92 -18.43
N CYS A 523 2.50 -14.56 -18.57
CA CYS A 523 1.52 -14.36 -19.63
C CYS A 523 0.28 -13.68 -19.03
N LEU A 524 -0.17 -12.56 -19.62
CA LEU A 524 -1.46 -11.97 -19.26
C LEU A 524 -2.51 -12.35 -20.32
N GLY A 525 -3.73 -12.62 -19.86
CA GLY A 525 -4.83 -13.05 -20.70
C GLY A 525 -5.24 -14.49 -20.40
N TRP A 526 -5.95 -15.14 -21.32
CA TRP A 526 -6.48 -16.47 -21.11
C TRP A 526 -6.55 -17.26 -22.41
N GLY A 527 -6.20 -18.55 -22.33
CA GLY A 527 -6.23 -19.48 -23.44
C GLY A 527 -7.58 -20.18 -23.61
N PRO A 528 -7.65 -21.20 -24.49
CA PRO A 528 -8.90 -21.89 -24.84
C PRO A 528 -9.47 -22.79 -23.72
N ASP A 529 -8.65 -23.16 -22.74
CA ASP A 529 -9.03 -23.96 -21.57
C ASP A 529 -8.12 -23.65 -20.37
N GLU A 530 -8.42 -24.23 -19.22
CA GLU A 530 -7.61 -24.05 -18.01
C GLU A 530 -6.41 -25.02 -17.99
N PHE A 531 -6.67 -26.34 -17.95
CA PHE A 531 -5.65 -27.34 -17.67
C PHE A 531 -4.50 -27.36 -18.67
N ILE A 532 -4.80 -27.48 -19.97
CA ILE A 532 -3.79 -27.58 -21.01
C ILE A 532 -3.07 -26.24 -21.13
N ASN A 533 -3.80 -25.13 -21.05
CA ASN A 533 -3.18 -23.81 -21.13
C ASN A 533 -2.16 -23.56 -20.01
N VAL A 534 -2.58 -23.75 -18.74
CA VAL A 534 -1.70 -23.57 -17.58
C VAL A 534 -0.57 -24.60 -17.58
N SER A 535 -0.83 -25.84 -18.02
CA SER A 535 0.21 -26.88 -18.17
C SER A 535 1.27 -26.50 -19.21
N VAL A 536 0.86 -25.99 -20.38
CA VAL A 536 1.77 -25.58 -21.45
C VAL A 536 2.61 -24.38 -21.02
N ALA A 537 2.01 -23.39 -20.36
CA ALA A 537 2.76 -22.26 -19.80
C ALA A 537 3.75 -22.72 -18.71
N SER A 538 3.29 -23.53 -17.75
CA SER A 538 4.11 -24.03 -16.64
C SER A 538 5.34 -24.79 -17.14
N LYS A 539 5.16 -25.67 -18.14
CA LYS A 539 6.24 -26.45 -18.78
C LYS A 539 7.43 -25.58 -19.21
N HIS A 540 7.20 -24.33 -19.59
CA HIS A 540 8.24 -23.38 -20.03
C HIS A 540 8.63 -22.35 -18.97
N GLY A 541 8.18 -22.55 -17.74
CA GLY A 541 8.38 -21.67 -16.59
C GLY A 541 7.66 -20.33 -16.72
N VAL A 542 6.45 -20.35 -17.29
CA VAL A 542 5.56 -19.20 -17.43
C VAL A 542 4.30 -19.44 -16.59
N SER A 543 3.91 -18.44 -15.80
CA SER A 543 2.61 -18.39 -15.11
C SER A 543 1.62 -17.51 -15.89
N VAL A 544 0.35 -17.85 -15.86
CA VAL A 544 -0.75 -17.15 -16.53
C VAL A 544 -1.49 -16.26 -15.55
N VAL A 545 -1.91 -15.07 -15.97
CA VAL A 545 -2.78 -14.18 -15.19
C VAL A 545 -4.01 -13.87 -16.01
N ALA A 546 -5.17 -14.35 -15.57
CA ALA A 546 -6.44 -14.12 -16.25
C ALA A 546 -6.76 -12.62 -16.28
N ALA A 547 -6.66 -12.04 -17.48
CA ALA A 547 -6.74 -10.60 -17.71
C ALA A 547 -7.36 -10.26 -19.07
N ASP A 548 -7.98 -11.21 -19.76
CA ASP A 548 -8.59 -11.02 -21.09
C ASP A 548 -9.83 -10.11 -21.06
N TRP A 549 -10.28 -9.72 -19.87
CA TRP A 549 -11.28 -8.68 -19.59
C TRP A 549 -10.74 -7.50 -18.74
N ALA A 550 -9.42 -7.34 -18.64
CA ALA A 550 -8.82 -6.20 -17.96
C ALA A 550 -8.79 -4.95 -18.85
N TYR A 551 -9.03 -3.78 -18.27
CA TYR A 551 -9.04 -2.48 -18.95
C TYR A 551 -8.14 -1.50 -18.20
N ASN A 552 -7.72 -0.43 -18.87
CA ASN A 552 -7.04 0.71 -18.26
C ASN A 552 -5.75 0.40 -17.52
N LEU A 553 -5.10 -0.74 -17.76
CA LEU A 553 -3.84 -1.08 -17.09
C LEU A 553 -2.73 -0.08 -17.46
N THR A 554 -2.81 0.54 -18.64
CA THR A 554 -1.94 1.65 -19.02
C THR A 554 -2.05 2.84 -18.08
N THR A 555 -3.26 3.19 -17.62
CA THR A 555 -3.47 4.29 -16.66
C THR A 555 -3.20 3.83 -15.23
N LEU A 556 -3.78 2.69 -14.84
CA LEU A 556 -3.75 2.18 -13.46
C LEU A 556 -2.34 1.78 -13.01
N SER A 557 -1.48 1.28 -13.91
CA SER A 557 -0.12 0.86 -13.56
C SER A 557 0.85 2.02 -13.32
N SER A 558 0.45 3.25 -13.64
CA SER A 558 1.30 4.45 -13.53
C SER A 558 1.60 4.87 -12.09
N PHE A 559 0.71 4.54 -11.15
CA PHE A 559 0.79 5.01 -9.77
C PHE A 559 1.81 4.22 -8.95
N PRO A 560 2.57 4.83 -8.02
CA PRO A 560 3.60 4.11 -7.27
C PRO A 560 3.00 2.98 -6.42
N THR A 561 3.76 1.89 -6.31
CA THR A 561 3.45 0.81 -5.37
C THR A 561 3.83 1.23 -3.95
N SER A 562 3.00 0.84 -2.98
CA SER A 562 3.21 1.17 -1.57
C SER A 562 3.12 -0.06 -0.69
N ARG A 563 3.92 -0.10 0.38
CA ARG A 563 3.78 -1.11 1.43
C ARG A 563 2.37 -1.02 2.04
N SER A 564 1.70 -2.16 2.12
CA SER A 564 0.36 -2.24 2.69
C SER A 564 0.39 -2.13 4.22
N LEU A 565 -0.65 -1.52 4.80
CA LEU A 565 -0.90 -1.52 6.23
C LEU A 565 -1.91 -2.63 6.50
N LYS A 566 -1.45 -3.71 7.12
CA LYS A 566 -2.31 -4.81 7.56
C LYS A 566 -2.69 -4.60 9.03
N LYS A 567 -3.95 -4.86 9.38
CA LYS A 567 -4.34 -5.06 10.78
C LYS A 567 -3.69 -6.36 11.27
N TYR A 568 -3.33 -6.47 12.54
CA TYR A 568 -2.85 -7.75 13.10
C TYR A 568 -4.02 -8.49 13.76
N PRO A 569 -4.03 -9.85 13.76
CA PRO A 569 -5.02 -10.59 14.51
C PRO A 569 -4.94 -10.21 15.99
N LEU A 570 -6.09 -10.23 16.68
CA LEU A 570 -6.16 -9.95 18.14
C LEU A 570 -5.47 -11.06 18.99
N GLY A 571 -5.00 -12.13 18.35
CA GLY A 571 -4.32 -13.27 18.95
C GLY A 571 -4.89 -14.60 18.47
N THR A 572 -4.12 -15.68 18.59
CA THR A 572 -4.56 -17.04 18.29
C THR A 572 -5.39 -17.60 19.46
N PRO A 573 -6.60 -18.16 19.24
CA PRO A 573 -7.39 -18.79 20.30
C PRO A 573 -6.63 -19.92 21.00
N LYS A 574 -6.90 -20.14 22.30
CA LYS A 574 -6.28 -21.19 23.13
C LYS A 574 -7.29 -22.26 23.58
N GLU A 575 -8.32 -22.47 22.78
CA GLU A 575 -9.41 -23.37 23.16
C GLU A 575 -9.10 -24.81 22.75
N GLU A 576 -9.25 -25.70 23.72
CA GLU A 576 -9.09 -27.15 23.60
C GLU A 576 -10.43 -27.83 23.27
N ASP A 577 -10.35 -29.05 22.73
CA ASP A 577 -11.53 -29.89 22.45
C ASP A 577 -12.59 -29.16 21.58
N VAL A 578 -12.12 -28.58 20.46
CA VAL A 578 -12.91 -27.89 19.44
C VAL A 578 -12.43 -28.26 18.04
N HIS A 579 -13.30 -28.07 17.05
CA HIS A 579 -13.01 -28.24 15.63
C HIS A 579 -12.88 -26.87 14.96
N TYR A 580 -11.70 -26.57 14.43
CA TYR A 580 -11.43 -25.31 13.74
C TYR A 580 -11.80 -25.39 12.26
N VAL A 581 -12.49 -24.37 11.76
CA VAL A 581 -12.89 -24.25 10.36
C VAL A 581 -12.38 -22.92 9.82
N THR A 582 -11.81 -22.93 8.62
CA THR A 582 -11.49 -21.73 7.85
C THR A 582 -12.16 -21.79 6.48
N PHE A 583 -12.53 -20.61 5.97
CA PHE A 583 -13.15 -20.43 4.67
C PHE A 583 -12.28 -19.53 3.80
N ILE A 584 -12.05 -19.92 2.55
CA ILE A 584 -11.33 -19.12 1.56
C ILE A 584 -12.20 -18.95 0.31
N MET A 585 -12.40 -17.71 -0.11
CA MET A 585 -13.04 -17.36 -1.38
C MET A 585 -12.08 -17.64 -2.55
N SER A 586 -12.56 -18.40 -3.56
CA SER A 586 -11.78 -18.77 -4.75
C SER A 586 -11.51 -17.61 -5.72
N ASP A 587 -10.73 -17.91 -6.76
CA ASP A 587 -10.51 -17.09 -7.97
C ASP A 587 -9.86 -15.72 -7.72
N GLY A 588 -9.10 -15.57 -6.64
CA GLY A 588 -8.31 -14.37 -6.37
C GLY A 588 -7.17 -14.13 -7.37
N ASP A 589 -6.71 -15.15 -8.10
CA ASP A 589 -5.72 -15.06 -9.18
C ASP A 589 -6.24 -14.29 -10.40
N ASN A 590 -7.57 -14.19 -10.52
CA ASN A 590 -8.29 -13.57 -11.61
C ASN A 590 -8.24 -12.03 -11.53
N LEU A 591 -7.29 -11.42 -12.25
CA LEU A 591 -7.07 -9.97 -12.24
C LEU A 591 -8.29 -9.20 -12.76
N GLN A 592 -8.95 -9.70 -13.79
CA GLN A 592 -10.15 -9.05 -14.34
C GLN A 592 -11.32 -9.04 -13.34
N TRP A 593 -11.51 -10.11 -12.55
CA TRP A 593 -12.51 -10.13 -11.49
C TRP A 593 -12.20 -9.10 -10.40
N ASN A 594 -10.93 -9.04 -9.97
CA ASN A 594 -10.47 -8.05 -8.98
C ASN A 594 -10.67 -6.59 -9.46
N LEU A 595 -10.51 -6.32 -10.75
CA LEU A 595 -10.66 -4.98 -11.33
C LEU A 595 -12.08 -4.64 -11.78
N GLY A 596 -12.91 -5.62 -12.09
CA GLY A 596 -14.09 -5.39 -12.92
C GLY A 596 -15.42 -5.40 -12.16
N ASN A 597 -15.64 -6.42 -11.34
CA ASN A 597 -16.96 -6.69 -10.78
C ASN A 597 -16.95 -7.43 -9.42
N ASN A 598 -15.83 -7.41 -8.70
CA ASN A 598 -15.75 -7.99 -7.35
C ASN A 598 -16.01 -6.95 -6.24
N TYR A 599 -15.35 -5.79 -6.29
CA TYR A 599 -15.29 -4.83 -5.20
C TYR A 599 -16.66 -4.24 -4.84
N SER A 600 -17.47 -3.90 -5.85
CA SER A 600 -18.81 -3.33 -5.62
C SER A 600 -19.92 -4.36 -5.56
N SER A 601 -19.63 -5.60 -5.94
CA SER A 601 -20.66 -6.63 -6.06
C SER A 601 -21.17 -7.05 -4.69
N THR A 602 -22.48 -6.92 -4.48
CA THR A 602 -23.17 -7.40 -3.28
C THR A 602 -23.17 -8.92 -3.16
N LYS A 603 -22.77 -9.65 -4.21
CA LYS A 603 -22.58 -11.10 -4.14
C LYS A 603 -21.29 -11.47 -3.42
N TRP A 604 -20.24 -10.66 -3.54
CA TRP A 604 -18.89 -10.97 -3.07
C TRP A 604 -18.31 -9.82 -2.24
N PHE A 605 -17.17 -9.24 -2.61
CA PHE A 605 -16.45 -8.31 -1.75
C PHE A 605 -17.29 -7.08 -1.34
N GLY A 606 -18.22 -6.62 -2.19
CA GLY A 606 -19.14 -5.52 -1.88
C GLY A 606 -20.31 -5.85 -0.96
N ASN A 607 -20.48 -7.10 -0.50
CA ASN A 607 -21.57 -7.46 0.42
C ASN A 607 -21.41 -6.76 1.78
N THR A 608 -22.52 -6.23 2.31
CA THR A 608 -22.56 -5.45 3.55
C THR A 608 -22.37 -6.27 4.83
N ASN A 609 -22.50 -7.60 4.78
CA ASN A 609 -22.31 -8.49 5.93
C ASN A 609 -20.90 -9.10 6.01
N ARG A 610 -20.05 -8.88 5.00
CA ARG A 610 -18.70 -9.45 4.93
C ARG A 610 -17.87 -9.18 6.19
N ASP A 611 -17.97 -7.98 6.75
CA ASP A 611 -17.19 -7.54 7.92
C ASP A 611 -17.57 -8.24 9.23
N LYS A 612 -18.63 -9.06 9.23
CA LYS A 612 -19.12 -9.88 10.36
C LYS A 612 -18.67 -11.35 10.27
N LEU A 613 -18.11 -11.75 9.13
CA LEU A 613 -17.72 -13.12 8.85
C LEU A 613 -16.19 -13.22 8.93
N SER A 614 -15.69 -14.30 9.55
CA SER A 614 -14.26 -14.63 9.53
C SER A 614 -13.96 -15.36 8.22
N LEU A 615 -13.39 -14.66 7.24
CA LEU A 615 -13.19 -15.12 5.87
C LEU A 615 -11.80 -14.78 5.34
N GLY A 616 -11.24 -15.71 4.57
CA GLY A 616 -10.10 -15.49 3.70
C GLY A 616 -10.52 -15.03 2.31
N TRP A 617 -9.77 -14.08 1.77
CA TRP A 617 -9.84 -13.71 0.36
C TRP A 617 -8.49 -13.98 -0.26
N SER A 618 -8.45 -14.41 -1.52
CA SER A 618 -7.21 -14.37 -2.28
C SER A 618 -7.18 -13.20 -3.26
N MET A 619 -5.97 -12.72 -3.58
CA MET A 619 -5.79 -11.57 -4.45
C MET A 619 -4.49 -11.65 -5.24
N THR A 620 -4.57 -11.49 -6.55
CA THR A 620 -3.43 -11.64 -7.45
C THR A 620 -2.34 -10.60 -7.18
N PRO A 621 -1.05 -11.01 -7.07
CA PRO A 621 0.07 -10.08 -7.03
C PRO A 621 0.13 -9.15 -8.25
N ALA A 622 -0.47 -9.54 -9.39
CA ALA A 622 -0.57 -8.69 -10.57
C ALA A 622 -1.27 -7.36 -10.26
N LEU A 623 -2.29 -7.35 -9.38
CA LEU A 623 -3.03 -6.16 -9.01
C LEU A 623 -2.13 -5.15 -8.30
N TYR A 624 -1.23 -5.63 -7.44
CA TYR A 624 -0.24 -4.78 -6.76
C TYR A 624 0.66 -4.05 -7.75
N TYR A 625 1.06 -4.67 -8.87
CA TYR A 625 1.95 -4.03 -9.85
C TYR A 625 1.21 -3.22 -10.91
N LEU A 626 0.06 -3.72 -11.37
CA LEU A 626 -0.66 -3.20 -12.54
C LEU A 626 -1.80 -2.25 -12.17
N ALA A 627 -2.28 -2.24 -10.93
CA ALA A 627 -3.26 -1.29 -10.44
C ALA A 627 -3.05 -0.96 -8.94
N PRO A 628 -1.92 -0.30 -8.57
CA PRO A 628 -1.54 -0.16 -7.16
C PRO A 628 -2.55 0.65 -6.33
N THR A 629 -3.25 1.61 -6.92
CA THR A 629 -4.33 2.35 -6.24
C THR A 629 -5.51 1.43 -5.92
N VAL A 630 -5.89 0.55 -6.85
CA VAL A 630 -6.96 -0.44 -6.64
C VAL A 630 -6.60 -1.43 -5.54
N PHE A 631 -5.38 -1.98 -5.58
CA PHE A 631 -4.84 -2.84 -4.53
C PHE A 631 -4.95 -2.18 -3.14
N ASN A 632 -4.55 -0.92 -3.04
CA ASN A 632 -4.62 -0.16 -1.79
C ASN A 632 -6.05 0.02 -1.28
N ILE A 633 -7.05 0.16 -2.17
CA ILE A 633 -8.46 0.28 -1.77
C ILE A 633 -8.95 -1.02 -1.13
N TYR A 634 -8.67 -2.18 -1.73
CA TYR A 634 -9.01 -3.49 -1.14
C TYR A 634 -8.39 -3.67 0.24
N TYR A 635 -7.09 -3.42 0.37
CA TYR A 635 -6.37 -3.57 1.63
C TYR A 635 -6.83 -2.59 2.71
N LYS A 636 -7.09 -1.34 2.34
CA LYS A 636 -7.68 -0.36 3.25
C LYS A 636 -9.08 -0.77 3.69
N SER A 637 -9.88 -1.35 2.79
CA SER A 637 -11.23 -1.83 3.11
C SER A 637 -11.17 -2.90 4.20
N ILE A 638 -10.43 -3.99 3.98
CA ILE A 638 -10.27 -5.07 4.99
C ILE A 638 -9.66 -4.55 6.30
N SER A 639 -8.65 -3.68 6.24
CA SER A 639 -7.98 -3.19 7.46
C SER A 639 -8.88 -2.34 8.36
N ASN A 640 -9.97 -1.80 7.83
CA ASN A 640 -10.97 -1.05 8.58
C ASN A 640 -12.13 -1.92 9.09
N GLU A 641 -12.15 -3.22 8.77
CA GLU A 641 -13.20 -4.12 9.24
C GLU A 641 -13.06 -4.43 10.74
N LYS A 642 -14.20 -4.75 11.37
CA LYS A 642 -14.24 -5.18 12.78
C LYS A 642 -13.60 -6.56 12.92
N THR A 643 -14.08 -7.52 12.13
CA THR A 643 -13.53 -8.87 12.05
C THR A 643 -12.18 -8.85 11.35
N TYR A 644 -11.24 -9.67 11.81
CA TYR A 644 -9.91 -9.78 11.21
C TYR A 644 -9.95 -10.62 9.93
N ASN A 645 -10.47 -10.08 8.84
CA ASN A 645 -10.34 -10.70 7.52
C ASN A 645 -8.93 -10.45 6.96
N ASN A 646 -8.44 -11.37 6.13
CA ASN A 646 -7.11 -11.24 5.55
C ASN A 646 -7.08 -11.72 4.09
N PHE A 647 -6.16 -11.12 3.34
CA PHE A 647 -5.76 -11.63 2.04
C PHE A 647 -4.73 -12.75 2.18
N ILE A 648 -4.73 -13.68 1.23
CA ILE A 648 -3.68 -14.66 0.98
C ILE A 648 -3.32 -14.63 -0.50
N VAL A 649 -2.12 -15.11 -0.83
CA VAL A 649 -1.70 -15.23 -2.23
C VAL A 649 -2.52 -16.35 -2.92
N PRO A 650 -3.07 -16.11 -4.12
CA PRO A 650 -3.90 -17.09 -4.83
C PRO A 650 -3.07 -18.17 -5.56
N PRO A 651 -3.73 -19.20 -6.11
CA PRO A 651 -3.09 -20.23 -6.92
C PRO A 651 -2.34 -19.66 -8.14
N SER A 652 -1.04 -19.93 -8.35
CA SER A 652 -0.08 -20.53 -7.41
C SER A 652 1.10 -19.58 -7.26
N GLY A 653 0.86 -18.37 -6.77
CA GLY A 653 1.88 -17.35 -6.54
C GLY A 653 1.72 -16.06 -7.35
N ASN A 654 2.78 -15.68 -8.08
CA ASN A 654 2.81 -14.46 -8.90
C ASN A 654 1.78 -14.47 -10.05
N GLY A 655 1.37 -15.67 -10.46
CA GLY A 655 0.29 -15.97 -11.41
C GLY A 655 -0.09 -17.44 -11.30
N TYR A 656 -1.10 -17.87 -12.05
CA TYR A 656 -1.56 -19.24 -12.06
C TYR A 656 -0.58 -20.15 -12.83
N MET A 657 -0.07 -21.15 -12.13
CA MET A 657 0.80 -22.19 -12.67
C MET A 657 0.65 -23.48 -11.85
N TYR A 658 1.08 -24.60 -12.41
CA TYR A 658 1.18 -25.89 -11.70
C TYR A 658 2.63 -26.12 -11.28
N PRO A 659 2.97 -26.01 -9.99
CA PRO A 659 4.35 -26.19 -9.52
C PRO A 659 5.01 -27.50 -9.99
N SER A 660 4.26 -28.60 -10.05
CA SER A 660 4.73 -29.91 -10.53
C SER A 660 5.09 -29.97 -12.01
N LYS A 661 4.52 -29.07 -12.81
CA LYS A 661 4.78 -28.94 -14.25
C LYS A 661 5.67 -27.74 -14.57
N PHE A 662 6.03 -26.94 -13.57
CA PHE A 662 6.81 -25.73 -13.77
C PHE A 662 8.26 -26.07 -14.14
N ASP A 663 8.88 -25.35 -15.09
CA ASP A 663 10.30 -25.55 -15.39
C ASP A 663 11.15 -25.33 -14.14
N ILE A 664 11.73 -26.42 -13.64
CA ILE A 664 12.49 -26.47 -12.40
C ILE A 664 13.68 -25.50 -12.40
N LYS A 665 14.23 -25.19 -13.59
CA LYS A 665 15.34 -24.24 -13.75
C LYS A 665 14.90 -22.80 -13.49
N LYS A 666 13.64 -22.47 -13.79
CA LYS A 666 13.03 -21.15 -13.61
C LYS A 666 12.28 -21.01 -12.28
N LEU A 667 11.88 -22.12 -11.66
CA LEU A 667 11.07 -22.14 -10.43
C LEU A 667 11.70 -21.33 -9.27
N SER A 668 13.03 -21.39 -9.12
CA SER A 668 13.72 -20.69 -8.03
C SER A 668 13.60 -19.16 -8.16
N GLU A 669 13.70 -18.62 -9.38
CA GLU A 669 13.53 -17.18 -9.64
C GLU A 669 12.09 -16.72 -9.42
N TYR A 670 11.13 -17.54 -9.88
CA TYR A 670 9.71 -17.31 -9.65
C TYR A 670 9.40 -17.21 -8.14
N ILE A 671 9.87 -18.18 -7.36
CA ILE A 671 9.64 -18.23 -5.90
C ILE A 671 10.36 -17.07 -5.19
N ASN A 672 11.56 -16.68 -5.62
CA ASN A 672 12.26 -15.52 -5.05
C ASN A 672 11.45 -14.23 -5.25
N THR A 673 10.90 -14.03 -6.45
CA THR A 673 10.02 -12.88 -6.72
C THR A 673 8.78 -12.91 -5.84
N LEU A 674 8.17 -14.09 -5.69
CA LEU A 674 7.00 -14.27 -4.83
C LEU A 674 7.31 -13.96 -3.36
N ASN A 675 8.43 -14.46 -2.84
CA ASN A 675 8.86 -14.24 -1.48
C ASN A 675 9.08 -12.75 -1.17
N GLU A 676 9.67 -11.99 -2.11
CA GLU A 676 9.81 -10.54 -1.95
C GLU A 676 8.46 -9.82 -2.02
N TYR A 677 7.55 -10.21 -2.93
CA TYR A 677 6.18 -9.69 -2.94
C TYR A 677 5.49 -9.91 -1.58
N MET A 678 5.47 -11.16 -1.11
CA MET A 678 4.84 -11.56 0.16
C MET A 678 5.40 -10.78 1.36
N LYS A 679 6.71 -10.53 1.38
CA LYS A 679 7.36 -9.65 2.38
C LYS A 679 6.82 -8.23 2.36
N ILE A 680 6.60 -7.67 1.17
CA ILE A 680 6.17 -6.28 1.01
C ILE A 680 4.72 -6.10 1.44
N VAL A 681 3.85 -7.06 1.12
CA VAL A 681 2.42 -6.97 1.43
C VAL A 681 2.04 -7.59 2.79
N ASP A 682 2.99 -8.23 3.47
CA ASP A 682 2.79 -8.95 4.75
C ASP A 682 1.77 -10.09 4.63
N GLU A 683 1.80 -10.78 3.49
CA GLU A 683 1.09 -12.05 3.26
C GLU A 683 2.05 -13.20 3.56
N LYS A 684 1.58 -14.19 4.34
CA LYS A 684 2.43 -15.28 4.84
C LYS A 684 2.08 -16.64 4.24
N TYR A 685 0.91 -16.77 3.65
CA TYR A 685 0.36 -18.03 3.15
C TYR A 685 -0.08 -17.85 1.70
N LEU A 686 0.06 -18.91 0.92
CA LEU A 686 -0.42 -18.97 -0.45
C LEU A 686 -1.26 -20.21 -0.67
N GLU A 687 -2.19 -20.10 -1.60
CA GLU A 687 -2.90 -21.21 -2.19
C GLU A 687 -2.10 -21.78 -3.36
N VAL A 688 -2.24 -23.09 -3.58
CA VAL A 688 -1.62 -23.80 -4.69
C VAL A 688 -2.66 -24.73 -5.28
N ILE A 689 -2.93 -24.59 -6.57
CA ILE A 689 -3.60 -25.63 -7.36
C ILE A 689 -2.52 -26.40 -8.11
N ASP A 690 -2.55 -27.72 -8.02
CA ASP A 690 -1.63 -28.59 -8.74
C ASP A 690 -2.27 -29.94 -9.09
N ASP A 691 -1.60 -30.72 -9.92
CA ASP A 691 -2.05 -32.00 -10.47
C ASP A 691 -1.46 -33.17 -9.65
N TYR A 692 -2.18 -33.62 -8.61
CA TYR A 692 -1.78 -34.73 -7.72
C TYR A 692 -0.40 -34.58 -7.07
N ALA A 693 0.06 -33.34 -6.82
CA ALA A 693 1.38 -33.06 -6.29
C ALA A 693 1.45 -32.94 -4.76
N PHE A 694 0.35 -33.18 -4.03
CA PHE A 694 0.27 -32.92 -2.58
C PHE A 694 1.45 -33.54 -1.79
N TYR A 695 1.84 -34.77 -2.09
CA TYR A 695 2.95 -35.45 -1.39
C TYR A 695 4.35 -35.16 -1.96
N ASN A 696 4.47 -34.28 -2.96
CA ASN A 696 5.76 -33.92 -3.55
C ASN A 696 6.50 -32.87 -2.69
N THR A 697 7.07 -33.33 -1.59
CA THR A 697 7.79 -32.47 -0.63
C THR A 697 9.02 -31.81 -1.24
N GLU A 698 9.63 -32.36 -2.30
CA GLU A 698 10.76 -31.71 -2.98
C GLU A 698 10.36 -30.35 -3.57
N ILE A 699 9.17 -30.27 -4.18
CA ILE A 699 8.62 -29.00 -4.69
C ILE A 699 8.31 -28.07 -3.53
N TRP A 700 7.59 -28.56 -2.51
CA TRP A 700 7.17 -27.73 -1.38
C TRP A 700 8.35 -27.18 -0.60
N ASN A 701 9.45 -27.94 -0.48
CA ASN A 701 10.68 -27.48 0.16
C ASN A 701 11.22 -26.19 -0.48
N ARG A 702 11.05 -26.00 -1.79
CA ARG A 702 11.50 -24.79 -2.50
C ARG A 702 10.68 -23.55 -2.15
N PHE A 703 9.39 -23.73 -1.85
CA PHE A 703 8.54 -22.64 -1.36
C PHE A 703 8.80 -22.36 0.11
N THR A 704 8.77 -23.41 0.93
CA THR A 704 8.85 -23.31 2.39
C THR A 704 10.26 -23.00 2.91
N GLU A 705 11.32 -23.14 2.11
CA GLU A 705 12.65 -22.63 2.50
C GLU A 705 12.68 -21.10 2.61
N LYS A 706 11.75 -20.39 1.95
CA LYS A 706 11.72 -18.93 1.93
C LYS A 706 11.13 -18.37 3.22
N SER A 707 11.75 -17.32 3.75
CA SER A 707 11.39 -16.77 5.06
C SER A 707 9.99 -16.17 5.14
N ASN A 708 9.43 -15.66 4.03
CA ASN A 708 8.11 -15.01 4.05
C ASN A 708 6.97 -15.95 3.67
N ILE A 709 7.28 -17.17 3.21
CA ILE A 709 6.31 -18.22 2.93
C ILE A 709 6.24 -19.12 4.17
N GLN A 710 5.14 -19.08 4.92
CA GLN A 710 4.97 -19.74 6.21
C GLN A 710 4.10 -21.01 6.15
N GLY A 711 3.56 -21.35 4.98
CA GLY A 711 2.77 -22.56 4.73
C GLY A 711 1.94 -22.41 3.46
N LEU A 712 1.33 -23.51 3.01
CA LEU A 712 0.53 -23.57 1.78
C LEU A 712 -0.86 -24.14 2.08
N PHE A 713 -1.87 -23.59 1.41
CA PHE A 713 -3.17 -24.24 1.22
C PHE A 713 -3.16 -24.97 -0.11
N TYR A 714 -3.36 -26.28 -0.11
CA TYR A 714 -3.27 -27.12 -1.31
C TYR A 714 -4.66 -27.49 -1.82
N LEU A 715 -4.85 -27.33 -3.13
CA LEU A 715 -6.03 -27.67 -3.90
C LEU A 715 -5.60 -28.64 -5.00
N ASP A 716 -6.26 -29.79 -5.11
CA ASP A 716 -6.02 -30.70 -6.23
C ASP A 716 -6.82 -30.26 -7.45
N TYR A 717 -6.20 -30.24 -8.65
CA TYR A 717 -6.86 -29.77 -9.85
C TYR A 717 -8.10 -30.60 -10.21
N THR A 718 -8.02 -31.93 -10.10
CA THR A 718 -9.15 -32.80 -10.49
C THR A 718 -10.36 -32.64 -9.59
N ARG A 719 -10.11 -32.47 -8.29
CA ARG A 719 -11.12 -32.19 -7.29
C ARG A 719 -10.46 -31.55 -6.07
N HIS A 720 -10.75 -30.30 -5.77
CA HIS A 720 -9.96 -29.52 -4.81
C HIS A 720 -9.80 -30.16 -3.41
N ASP A 721 -10.80 -30.89 -2.91
CA ASP A 721 -10.84 -31.61 -1.63
C ASP A 721 -10.29 -33.06 -1.67
N ASN A 722 -9.65 -33.49 -2.76
CA ASN A 722 -9.25 -34.89 -3.00
C ASN A 722 -8.34 -35.50 -1.90
N PHE A 723 -7.61 -34.66 -1.16
CA PHE A 723 -6.73 -35.11 -0.07
C PHE A 723 -7.38 -35.04 1.33
N GLY A 724 -8.64 -34.60 1.43
CA GLY A 724 -9.48 -34.78 2.61
C GLY A 724 -8.97 -34.09 3.88
N GLY A 725 -8.34 -32.92 3.74
CA GLY A 725 -7.86 -32.14 4.89
C GLY A 725 -6.54 -32.62 5.51
N LYS A 726 -5.79 -33.49 4.83
CA LYS A 726 -4.49 -33.94 5.31
C LYS A 726 -3.52 -32.77 5.44
N ILE A 727 -2.63 -32.88 6.43
CA ILE A 727 -1.57 -31.91 6.69
C ILE A 727 -0.24 -32.64 6.58
N ILE A 728 0.63 -32.16 5.69
CA ILE A 728 2.04 -32.56 5.65
C ILE A 728 2.93 -31.38 6.01
N TRP A 729 4.22 -31.64 6.26
CA TRP A 729 5.17 -30.63 6.70
C TRP A 729 6.35 -30.53 5.76
N SER A 730 6.79 -29.31 5.50
CA SER A 730 7.95 -29.00 4.68
C SER A 730 8.69 -27.82 5.32
N ASN A 731 9.97 -27.99 5.68
CA ASN A 731 10.76 -27.00 6.44
C ASN A 731 10.03 -26.44 7.68
N ASN A 732 9.40 -27.33 8.47
CA ASN A 732 8.57 -26.99 9.64
C ASN A 732 7.40 -26.03 9.36
N LYS A 733 6.92 -25.99 8.12
CA LYS A 733 5.76 -25.21 7.68
C LYS A 733 4.68 -26.16 7.15
N PRO A 734 3.40 -25.95 7.51
CA PRO A 734 2.33 -26.86 7.13
C PRO A 734 1.91 -26.65 5.66
N ILE A 735 1.63 -27.76 5.00
CA ILE A 735 0.93 -27.84 3.71
C ILE A 735 -0.42 -28.49 4.01
N VAL A 736 -1.49 -27.70 3.93
CA VAL A 736 -2.82 -28.11 4.35
C VAL A 736 -3.69 -28.31 3.12
N SER A 737 -4.12 -29.54 2.84
CA SER A 737 -5.04 -29.77 1.73
C SER A 737 -6.45 -29.29 2.06
N CYS A 738 -7.21 -28.87 1.06
CA CYS A 738 -8.63 -28.64 1.20
C CYS A 738 -9.34 -29.91 1.70
N ARG A 739 -10.35 -29.73 2.54
CA ARG A 739 -11.10 -30.83 3.16
C ARG A 739 -12.53 -30.91 2.66
N ASP A 740 -13.16 -29.76 2.44
CA ASP A 740 -14.54 -29.68 1.94
C ASP A 740 -14.68 -28.48 1.00
N LEU A 741 -15.78 -28.47 0.25
CA LEU A 741 -16.08 -27.44 -0.73
C LEU A 741 -17.42 -26.80 -0.40
N LEU A 742 -17.57 -25.53 -0.76
CA LEU A 742 -18.88 -24.93 -0.91
C LEU A 742 -19.05 -24.60 -2.39
N TRP A 743 -19.66 -25.54 -3.12
CA TRP A 743 -19.72 -25.52 -4.58
C TRP A 743 -20.97 -26.27 -5.08
N ASN A 744 -21.86 -25.58 -5.79
CA ASN A 744 -23.04 -26.20 -6.39
C ASN A 744 -22.71 -27.46 -7.20
N SER A 745 -23.57 -28.47 -7.11
CA SER A 745 -23.41 -29.77 -7.78
C SER A 745 -22.26 -30.65 -7.25
N ILE A 746 -21.50 -30.19 -6.26
CA ILE A 746 -20.49 -30.99 -5.55
C ILE A 746 -20.87 -31.11 -4.08
N GLU A 747 -21.11 -29.97 -3.42
CA GLU A 747 -21.41 -29.89 -2.00
C GLU A 747 -22.18 -28.59 -1.69
N ASP A 748 -23.39 -28.73 -1.16
CA ASP A 748 -24.25 -27.61 -0.78
C ASP A 748 -24.09 -27.19 0.69
N GLU A 749 -24.81 -26.14 1.09
CA GLU A 749 -24.74 -25.54 2.42
C GLU A 749 -25.11 -26.54 3.53
N ASP A 750 -26.15 -27.34 3.33
CA ASP A 750 -26.64 -28.28 4.35
C ASP A 750 -25.74 -29.52 4.42
N GLU A 751 -25.29 -30.01 3.26
CA GLU A 751 -24.33 -31.12 3.20
C GLU A 751 -23.03 -30.77 3.93
N LEU A 752 -22.46 -29.60 3.67
CA LEU A 752 -21.24 -29.12 4.32
C LEU A 752 -21.41 -29.00 5.85
N VAL A 753 -22.49 -28.37 6.30
CA VAL A 753 -22.81 -28.22 7.73
C VAL A 753 -22.95 -29.59 8.39
N ASN A 754 -23.65 -30.53 7.74
CA ASN A 754 -23.87 -31.87 8.25
C ASN A 754 -22.56 -32.67 8.35
N LYS A 755 -21.66 -32.57 7.36
CA LYS A 755 -20.35 -33.25 7.39
C LYS A 755 -19.47 -32.75 8.53
N ILE A 756 -19.34 -31.43 8.69
CA ILE A 756 -18.53 -30.86 9.77
C ILE A 756 -19.11 -31.25 11.14
N ASN A 757 -20.42 -31.16 11.32
CA ASN A 757 -21.07 -31.58 12.57
C ASN A 757 -20.94 -33.09 12.84
N ALA A 758 -20.95 -33.93 11.80
CA ALA A 758 -20.73 -35.36 11.94
C ALA A 758 -19.31 -35.68 12.41
N ARG A 759 -18.28 -34.97 11.92
CA ARG A 759 -16.88 -35.09 12.38
C ARG A 759 -16.72 -34.70 13.85
N VAL A 760 -17.35 -33.59 14.24
CA VAL A 760 -17.38 -33.18 15.66
C VAL A 760 -18.03 -34.27 16.52
N LYS A 761 -19.15 -34.84 16.06
CA LYS A 761 -19.84 -35.92 16.77
C LYS A 761 -19.02 -37.21 16.88
N SER A 762 -18.15 -37.49 15.90
CA SER A 762 -17.22 -38.62 15.95
C SER A 762 -15.94 -38.33 16.76
N GLY A 763 -15.83 -37.17 17.40
CA GLY A 763 -14.72 -36.83 18.29
C GLY A 763 -13.52 -36.18 17.58
N GLU A 764 -13.68 -35.68 16.35
CA GLU A 764 -12.64 -34.94 15.65
C GLU A 764 -12.49 -33.51 16.19
N THR A 765 -12.19 -33.38 17.48
CA THR A 765 -12.06 -32.11 18.22
C THR A 765 -10.72 -31.97 18.94
N ASN A 766 -9.85 -32.98 18.83
CA ASN A 766 -8.49 -32.93 19.38
C ASN A 766 -7.61 -32.00 18.54
N ILE A 767 -7.38 -30.79 19.01
CA ILE A 767 -6.64 -29.74 18.29
C ILE A 767 -5.17 -30.11 18.00
N HIS A 768 -4.65 -31.18 18.60
CA HIS A 768 -3.31 -31.70 18.35
C HIS A 768 -3.23 -32.67 17.16
N THR A 769 -4.34 -32.93 16.48
CA THR A 769 -4.40 -33.81 15.30
C THR A 769 -5.04 -33.10 14.10
N SER A 770 -4.71 -33.53 12.88
CA SER A 770 -5.22 -32.90 11.65
C SER A 770 -6.74 -33.00 11.50
N GLU A 771 -7.35 -34.01 12.11
CA GLU A 771 -8.78 -34.26 12.06
C GLU A 771 -9.61 -33.12 12.68
N ALA A 772 -9.04 -32.35 13.61
CA ALA A 772 -9.74 -31.20 14.22
C ALA A 772 -9.75 -29.94 13.35
N TYR A 773 -9.23 -30.00 12.12
CA TYR A 773 -9.09 -28.85 11.23
C TYR A 773 -9.81 -29.10 9.90
N THR A 774 -10.58 -28.11 9.46
CA THR A 774 -11.27 -28.12 8.17
C THR A 774 -11.00 -26.83 7.41
N PHE A 775 -10.30 -26.95 6.29
CA PHE A 775 -10.21 -25.90 5.28
C PHE A 775 -11.32 -26.11 4.24
N VAL A 776 -12.22 -25.13 4.12
CA VAL A 776 -13.29 -25.08 3.12
C VAL A 776 -12.94 -24.08 2.02
N TYR A 777 -12.96 -24.54 0.77
CA TYR A 777 -12.80 -23.68 -0.41
C TYR A 777 -14.15 -23.33 -1.04
N ILE A 778 -14.40 -22.05 -1.27
CA ILE A 778 -15.70 -21.53 -1.72
C ILE A 778 -15.62 -21.15 -3.18
N HIS A 779 -16.44 -21.77 -4.03
CA HIS A 779 -16.48 -21.47 -5.45
C HIS A 779 -17.34 -20.23 -5.75
N VAL A 780 -16.68 -19.10 -6.03
CA VAL A 780 -17.34 -17.79 -6.14
C VAL A 780 -18.35 -17.67 -7.27
N TRP A 781 -18.24 -18.50 -8.32
CA TRP A 781 -19.18 -18.45 -9.44
C TRP A 781 -20.51 -19.17 -9.17
N SER A 782 -20.56 -20.02 -8.14
CA SER A 782 -21.78 -20.75 -7.77
C SER A 782 -22.33 -20.35 -6.40
N LYS A 783 -21.54 -19.66 -5.58
CA LYS A 783 -21.88 -19.27 -4.21
C LYS A 783 -21.58 -17.79 -3.96
N ASP A 784 -22.53 -17.12 -3.30
CA ASP A 784 -22.38 -15.74 -2.83
C ASP A 784 -22.11 -15.69 -1.32
N LEU A 785 -21.85 -14.49 -0.79
CA LEU A 785 -21.61 -14.33 0.65
C LEU A 785 -22.82 -14.61 1.54
N ASN A 786 -24.05 -14.58 1.01
CA ASN A 786 -25.22 -14.98 1.79
C ASN A 786 -25.25 -16.50 2.01
N ASN A 787 -24.81 -17.27 1.00
CA ASN A 787 -24.60 -18.72 1.15
C ASN A 787 -23.56 -19.00 2.25
N VAL A 788 -22.43 -18.29 2.20
CA VAL A 788 -21.34 -18.43 3.18
C VAL A 788 -21.79 -18.01 4.58
N GLU A 789 -22.50 -16.88 4.71
CA GLU A 789 -23.09 -16.43 5.97
C GLU A 789 -24.04 -17.49 6.56
N THR A 790 -24.86 -18.12 5.72
CA THR A 790 -25.79 -19.17 6.14
C THR A 790 -25.04 -20.37 6.74
N VAL A 791 -24.00 -20.85 6.06
CA VAL A 791 -23.16 -21.96 6.54
C VAL A 791 -22.47 -21.59 7.86
N ILE A 792 -21.82 -20.43 7.92
CA ILE A 792 -21.10 -19.97 9.13
C ILE A 792 -22.06 -19.85 10.32
N ASN A 793 -23.26 -19.31 10.13
CA ASN A 793 -24.23 -19.17 11.21
C ASN A 793 -24.73 -20.53 11.71
N LYS A 794 -25.04 -21.47 10.82
CA LYS A 794 -25.43 -22.83 11.21
C LYS A 794 -24.31 -23.57 11.95
N LEU A 795 -23.06 -23.42 11.51
CA LEU A 795 -21.92 -24.04 12.19
C LEU A 795 -21.69 -23.46 13.60
N LYS A 796 -21.92 -22.15 13.78
CA LYS A 796 -21.80 -21.50 15.10
C LYS A 796 -22.82 -21.99 16.12
N GLU A 797 -23.91 -22.62 15.71
CA GLU A 797 -24.87 -23.26 16.62
C GLU A 797 -24.25 -24.47 17.34
N ASN A 798 -23.22 -25.09 16.77
CA ASN A 798 -22.47 -26.14 17.43
C ASN A 798 -21.38 -25.53 18.35
N PRO A 799 -21.48 -25.70 19.68
CA PRO A 799 -20.55 -25.08 20.63
C PRO A 799 -19.12 -25.62 20.52
N LYS A 800 -18.89 -26.68 19.76
CA LYS A 800 -17.57 -27.29 19.52
C LYS A 800 -16.93 -26.86 18.21
N VAL A 801 -17.58 -26.02 17.40
CA VAL A 801 -17.02 -25.53 16.13
C VAL A 801 -16.51 -24.09 16.29
N ARG A 802 -15.32 -23.80 15.77
CA ARG A 802 -14.72 -22.46 15.79
C ARG A 802 -14.37 -22.01 14.38
N ILE A 803 -14.99 -20.91 13.94
CA ILE A 803 -14.70 -20.31 12.64
C ILE A 803 -13.56 -19.31 12.81
N THR A 804 -12.52 -19.48 12.01
CA THR A 804 -11.28 -18.67 12.04
C THR A 804 -10.95 -18.17 10.65
N THR A 805 -10.07 -17.17 10.57
CA THR A 805 -9.50 -16.76 9.28
C THR A 805 -8.29 -17.62 8.92
N PRO A 806 -7.89 -17.68 7.64
CA PRO A 806 -6.82 -18.57 7.19
C PRO A 806 -5.50 -18.37 7.94
N GLU A 807 -5.15 -17.13 8.29
CA GLU A 807 -3.93 -16.86 9.04
C GLU A 807 -3.99 -17.42 10.47
N VAL A 808 -5.10 -17.21 11.17
CA VAL A 808 -5.31 -17.77 12.52
C VAL A 808 -5.37 -19.30 12.47
N PHE A 809 -6.02 -19.86 11.46
CA PHE A 809 -6.11 -21.31 11.24
C PHE A 809 -4.73 -21.95 11.07
N MET A 810 -3.86 -21.34 10.25
CA MET A 810 -2.49 -21.83 10.05
C MET A 810 -1.61 -21.65 11.30
N GLU A 811 -1.81 -20.57 12.07
CA GLU A 811 -1.14 -20.39 13.36
C GLU A 811 -1.55 -21.47 14.37
N LEU A 812 -2.84 -21.81 14.45
CA LEU A 812 -3.33 -22.90 15.31
C LEU A 812 -2.69 -24.24 14.94
N ILE A 813 -2.67 -24.60 13.65
CA ILE A 813 -2.01 -25.82 13.17
C ILE A 813 -0.53 -25.83 13.59
N ARG A 814 0.19 -24.72 13.36
CA ARG A 814 1.61 -24.60 13.71
C ARG A 814 1.89 -24.73 15.19
N ASN A 815 1.01 -24.21 16.03
CA ASN A 815 1.21 -24.19 17.47
C ASN A 815 0.79 -25.51 18.13
N ASN A 816 -0.21 -26.21 17.57
CA ASN A 816 -0.85 -27.34 18.23
C ASN A 816 -0.47 -28.70 17.64
N ILE A 817 -0.15 -28.78 16.35
CA ILE A 817 0.23 -30.03 15.69
C ILE A 817 1.76 -30.11 15.61
N THR A 818 2.33 -31.15 16.21
CA THR A 818 3.77 -31.42 16.11
C THR A 818 4.09 -32.02 14.74
N PRO A 819 5.09 -31.52 14.00
CA PRO A 819 5.53 -32.14 12.75
C PRO A 819 5.94 -33.60 13.00
N GLN A 820 5.30 -34.54 12.32
CA GLN A 820 5.78 -35.91 12.31
C GLN A 820 7.07 -35.95 11.47
N ILE A 821 8.19 -36.31 12.10
CA ILE A 821 9.45 -36.55 11.40
C ILE A 821 9.24 -37.82 10.58
N VAL A 822 8.97 -37.66 9.29
CA VAL A 822 9.00 -38.77 8.33
C VAL A 822 10.47 -39.04 8.06
N ASN A 823 11.02 -40.06 8.73
CA ASN A 823 12.35 -40.61 8.43
C ASN A 823 12.40 -41.24 7.05
#